data_AF-W6W2I7-F1
#
_entry.id   AF-W6W2I7-F1
#
_cell.length_a   1.000
_cell.length_b   1.000
_cell.length_c   1.000
_cell.angle_alpha   90.00
_cell.angle_beta   90.00
_cell.angle_gamma   90.00
#
_symmetry.space_group_name_H-M   'P 1'
#
loop_
_entity.id
_entity.type
_entity.pdbx_description
1 polymer ?
#
loop_
_entity_poly.entity_id
_entity_poly.type
_entity_poly.pdbx_seq_one_letter_code
_entity_poly.pdbx_strand_id
1 'polypeptide(L)'
;MIYEDDGLRQGPACHVLAIGVAAYQSKIFSQPLTTAAISARAFIDWFADPAKARFTNPHCRLGSAAIVLSETADTELATYAEGPVPRATFAKTQAAVWAWVERINCHKDNLAVLYFAGHGESFLTRTSILVEDYDTKPMDVTFGISEIEQFVSSLENATPVSQLLLFDCCRNPTSLGLPWNEPFGNKLIALKRDRDDHGEPRKQWTICGTSLGEYGSGLKDGPTLFNMALIESLNGVASDHTAEDWPVRPGLLVDRIDKLLAMHRLPDEKAQTPAGRLAGSFDITFCGEPRDVPVYISLKDPVDWPDSEIEFAVDGAAQTPILGLAAESPFELLRLAEGASIELNAHRAEDNLGTTRAKIRAPVTFVEIARQAAPTPVTSSAIPPGRNLTNAPRIAVDISSSVPVKKGALVTIARNEKGNSFAWEQLSDLGGTTFIELPLGQSLEPGEYVVTLRTPDGGIQTVDTQIEMGEEQTIGFATPTSPHSWMKFPVLTGSIQPIWSEPDHDALRDTGDGIEARPLGGLTAFLDVVDDFPDSTSLADGAVDPRYTQIRIADKFGRRFSRGMLARPIFFELSRNDPARLEIAVAPLIGFDTAKEHSPWVPSFIVDRKATASRRMVTVAVEAPRWAGLLGFLEARDAANGAKLLDERLHSLAISAIHDKVNNPFAAIAGALIAVGAAVPDLKTQWDPWLFNIANWFPGLPDGPIVLARRLLTKARSESELNEAKSWFVEGFRRGVPVFSLSVEWLARGLESLPDEDGELLRLRETARALANRVDSVHAFTVIRVNI
;
A
#
# COMPACT_ATOMS: atom_id res chain seq x y z
N MET A 1 19.57 25.31 7.67
CA MET A 1 18.20 25.76 7.99
C MET A 1 17.86 26.87 7.02
N ILE A 2 16.63 26.93 6.51
CA ILE A 2 16.19 28.01 5.60
C ILE A 2 14.97 28.78 6.13
N TYR A 3 14.23 28.18 7.07
CA TYR A 3 13.11 28.81 7.76
C TYR A 3 13.02 28.25 9.18
N GLU A 4 12.78 29.11 10.16
CA GLU A 4 12.53 28.76 11.55
C GLU A 4 11.63 29.81 12.20
N ASP A 5 10.60 29.37 12.93
CA ASP A 5 9.73 30.20 13.76
C ASP A 5 9.98 29.84 15.23
N ASP A 6 10.79 30.67 15.91
CA ASP A 6 11.13 30.50 17.33
C ASP A 6 9.89 30.50 18.24
N GLY A 7 8.80 31.16 17.83
CA GLY A 7 7.55 31.20 18.58
C GLY A 7 6.82 29.86 18.62
N LEU A 8 7.12 28.97 17.68
CA LEU A 8 6.53 27.63 17.57
C LEU A 8 7.41 26.53 18.14
N ARG A 9 8.62 26.86 18.64
CA ARG A 9 9.61 25.86 19.09
C ARG A 9 9.16 24.96 20.24
N GLN A 10 8.23 25.43 21.07
CA GLN A 10 7.74 24.69 22.26
C GLN A 10 6.32 24.14 22.11
N GLY A 11 5.64 24.46 20.99
CA GLY A 11 4.27 24.04 20.73
C GLY A 11 4.17 23.09 19.53
N PRO A 12 2.97 22.59 19.21
CA PRO A 12 2.73 21.81 18.00
C PRO A 12 3.14 22.60 16.74
N ALA A 13 4.09 22.05 15.99
CA ALA A 13 4.59 22.65 14.77
C ALA A 13 5.02 21.60 13.73
N CYS A 14 4.93 21.99 12.45
CA CYS A 14 5.39 21.19 11.33
C CYS A 14 6.88 21.46 11.10
N HIS A 15 7.67 20.40 11.05
CA HIS A 15 9.11 20.47 10.87
C HIS A 15 9.53 19.63 9.67
N VAL A 16 10.07 20.32 8.66
CA VAL A 16 10.39 19.72 7.35
C VAL A 16 11.91 19.61 7.16
N LEU A 17 12.36 18.45 6.69
CA LEU A 17 13.70 18.24 6.15
C LEU A 17 13.61 17.69 4.73
N ALA A 18 14.23 18.37 3.78
CA ALA A 18 14.41 17.85 2.42
C ALA A 18 15.88 17.60 2.09
N ILE A 19 16.16 16.50 1.40
CA ILE A 19 17.49 16.10 0.98
C ILE A 19 17.42 15.82 -0.52
N GLY A 20 18.20 16.55 -1.33
CA GLY A 20 18.27 16.38 -2.77
C GLY A 20 19.69 16.06 -3.22
N VAL A 21 19.93 14.86 -3.74
CA VAL A 21 21.26 14.40 -4.15
C VAL A 21 21.32 14.29 -5.67
N ALA A 22 21.79 15.35 -6.34
CA ALA A 22 21.92 15.35 -7.80
C ALA A 22 23.32 14.97 -8.27
N ALA A 23 24.36 15.51 -7.64
CA ALA A 23 25.75 15.18 -7.96
C ALA A 23 26.31 14.14 -6.98
N TYR A 24 27.10 13.21 -7.51
CA TYR A 24 27.78 12.18 -6.74
C TYR A 24 29.28 12.28 -6.96
N GLN A 25 30.06 12.02 -5.91
CA GLN A 25 31.51 11.91 -5.98
C GLN A 25 31.96 10.53 -6.49
N SER A 26 31.08 9.52 -6.40
CA SER A 26 31.33 8.20 -6.98
C SER A 26 31.60 8.30 -8.47
N LYS A 27 32.57 7.50 -8.95
CA LYS A 27 32.86 7.34 -10.37
C LYS A 27 31.86 6.44 -11.09
N ILE A 28 31.01 5.72 -10.34
CA ILE A 28 29.94 4.88 -10.89
C ILE A 28 28.93 5.76 -11.64
N PHE A 29 28.67 6.95 -11.12
CA PHE A 29 27.76 7.91 -11.73
C PHE A 29 28.54 8.90 -12.61
N SER A 30 28.53 8.66 -13.91
CA SER A 30 29.24 9.51 -14.89
C SER A 30 28.54 10.84 -15.15
N GLN A 31 27.25 10.96 -14.82
CA GLN A 31 26.46 12.18 -14.97
C GLN A 31 25.62 12.44 -13.70
N PRO A 32 25.46 13.72 -13.32
CA PRO A 32 24.53 14.12 -12.26
C PRO A 32 23.08 13.81 -12.65
N LEU A 33 22.25 13.51 -11.66
CA LEU A 33 20.80 13.51 -11.82
C LEU A 33 20.33 14.94 -12.08
N THR A 34 19.58 15.15 -13.15
CA THR A 34 19.02 16.47 -13.46
C THR A 34 17.81 16.82 -12.58
N THR A 35 17.20 15.82 -11.92
CA THR A 35 15.88 15.95 -11.29
C THR A 35 15.90 16.06 -9.76
N ALA A 36 16.87 15.43 -9.08
CA ALA A 36 16.81 15.21 -7.63
C ALA A 36 16.88 16.52 -6.81
N ALA A 37 17.86 17.39 -7.10
CA ALA A 37 17.97 18.68 -6.44
C ALA A 37 16.77 19.59 -6.76
N ILE A 38 16.28 19.56 -8.01
CA ILE A 38 15.09 20.31 -8.44
C ILE A 38 13.85 19.88 -7.65
N SER A 39 13.67 18.57 -7.46
CA SER A 39 12.53 18.00 -6.74
C SER A 39 12.56 18.37 -5.25
N ALA A 40 13.74 18.32 -4.62
CA ALA A 40 13.91 18.76 -3.23
C ALA A 40 13.63 20.27 -3.05
N ARG A 41 14.03 21.10 -4.02
CA ARG A 41 13.70 22.53 -4.05
C ARG A 41 12.20 22.76 -4.19
N ALA A 42 11.55 22.11 -5.17
CA ALA A 42 10.13 22.24 -5.41
C ALA A 42 9.30 21.85 -4.18
N PHE A 43 9.68 20.76 -3.51
CA PHE A 43 9.04 20.32 -2.27
C PHE A 43 9.20 21.34 -1.14
N ILE A 44 10.39 21.89 -0.96
CA ILE A 44 10.65 22.90 0.07
C ILE A 44 9.95 24.23 -0.21
N ASP A 45 9.96 24.67 -1.47
CA ASP A 45 9.28 25.89 -1.92
C ASP A 45 7.78 25.83 -1.58
N TRP A 46 7.17 24.66 -1.73
CA TRP A 46 5.77 24.43 -1.37
C TRP A 46 5.45 24.68 0.11
N PHE A 47 6.43 24.52 1.00
CA PHE A 47 6.29 24.86 2.42
C PHE A 47 6.66 26.31 2.72
N ALA A 48 7.81 26.78 2.23
CA ALA A 48 8.49 27.93 2.81
C ALA A 48 8.66 29.16 1.89
N ASP A 49 8.56 28.99 0.56
CA ASP A 49 8.74 30.11 -0.38
C ASP A 49 7.47 31.00 -0.37
N PRO A 50 7.54 32.30 -0.04
CA PRO A 50 6.35 33.15 0.06
C PRO A 50 5.50 33.24 -1.22
N ALA A 51 6.09 33.06 -2.40
CA ALA A 51 5.38 33.09 -3.68
C ALA A 51 4.76 31.73 -4.06
N LYS A 52 5.38 30.63 -3.61
CA LYS A 52 5.00 29.26 -4.01
C LYS A 52 4.34 28.46 -2.89
N ALA A 53 4.44 28.90 -1.64
CA ALA A 53 3.95 28.18 -0.49
C ALA A 53 2.45 27.93 -0.59
N ARG A 54 2.05 26.71 -0.28
CA ARG A 54 0.63 26.28 -0.20
C ARG A 54 0.35 25.49 1.07
N PHE A 55 1.38 25.13 1.85
CA PHE A 55 1.19 24.47 3.13
C PHE A 55 0.34 25.30 4.09
N THR A 56 -0.72 24.68 4.59
CA THR A 56 -1.72 25.30 5.45
C THR A 56 -2.17 24.27 6.47
N ASN A 57 -1.72 24.40 7.73
CA ASN A 57 -2.18 23.55 8.81
C ASN A 57 -2.40 24.39 10.07
N PRO A 58 -3.67 24.69 10.43
CA PRO A 58 -3.96 25.56 11.58
C PRO A 58 -3.58 24.91 12.91
N HIS A 59 -3.54 23.58 12.97
CA HIS A 59 -3.19 22.82 14.17
C HIS A 59 -1.68 22.61 14.32
N CYS A 60 -0.93 22.72 13.22
CA CYS A 60 0.48 22.39 13.16
C CYS A 60 1.18 23.26 12.12
N ARG A 61 1.25 24.57 12.39
CA ARG A 61 1.86 25.57 11.49
C ARG A 61 3.33 25.24 11.21
N LEU A 62 3.86 25.70 10.07
CA LEU A 62 5.27 25.48 9.73
C LEU A 62 6.16 26.13 10.81
N GLY A 63 6.90 25.31 11.56
CA GLY A 63 7.83 25.76 12.59
C GLY A 63 9.28 25.77 12.09
N SER A 64 9.66 24.86 11.19
CA SER A 64 10.99 24.93 10.56
C SER A 64 11.03 24.22 9.21
N ALA A 65 11.85 24.72 8.29
CA ALA A 65 12.25 24.01 7.08
C ALA A 65 13.78 24.01 6.92
N ALA A 66 14.33 22.84 6.61
CA ALA A 66 15.75 22.65 6.33
C ALA A 66 15.93 21.87 5.03
N ILE A 67 16.97 22.21 4.28
CA ILE A 67 17.33 21.55 3.03
C ILE A 67 18.83 21.22 3.02
N VAL A 68 19.16 20.07 2.45
CA VAL A 68 20.52 19.60 2.16
C VAL A 68 20.58 19.23 0.68
N LEU A 69 21.56 19.74 -0.06
CA LEU A 69 21.63 19.57 -1.51
C LEU A 69 23.02 19.12 -1.97
N SER A 70 23.09 18.22 -2.95
CA SER A 70 24.31 18.00 -3.74
C SER A 70 24.06 18.40 -5.18
N GLU A 71 24.90 19.28 -5.72
CA GLU A 71 24.80 19.83 -7.07
C GLU A 71 26.16 19.83 -7.77
N THR A 72 26.21 20.15 -9.06
CA THR A 72 27.46 20.09 -9.85
C THR A 72 28.51 21.14 -9.48
N ALA A 73 28.13 22.16 -8.69
CA ALA A 73 29.06 23.20 -8.29
C ALA A 73 30.16 22.64 -7.37
N ASP A 74 31.42 22.79 -7.77
CA ASP A 74 32.63 22.40 -7.02
C ASP A 74 32.87 23.39 -5.86
N THR A 75 31.97 23.34 -4.88
CA THR A 75 31.88 24.27 -3.76
C THR A 75 31.58 23.50 -2.48
N GLU A 76 32.07 23.99 -1.34
CA GLU A 76 31.89 23.32 -0.04
C GLU A 76 30.42 23.34 0.45
N LEU A 77 29.61 24.26 -0.09
CA LEU A 77 28.21 24.48 0.22
C LEU A 77 27.41 24.52 -1.09
N ALA A 78 26.20 23.97 -1.08
CA ALA A 78 25.23 24.21 -2.14
C ALA A 78 24.48 25.53 -1.88
N THR A 79 23.56 25.92 -2.77
CA THR A 79 22.84 27.20 -2.65
C THR A 79 21.32 27.00 -2.70
N TYR A 80 20.55 27.69 -1.87
CA TYR A 80 19.09 27.75 -1.95
C TYR A 80 18.61 29.18 -1.70
N ALA A 81 17.76 29.71 -2.60
CA ALA A 81 17.30 31.10 -2.56
C ALA A 81 18.44 32.11 -2.31
N GLU A 82 19.55 31.97 -3.05
CA GLU A 82 20.79 32.77 -2.92
C GLU A 82 21.60 32.57 -1.62
N GLY A 83 21.07 31.84 -0.64
CA GLY A 83 21.76 31.51 0.62
C GLY A 83 22.51 30.17 0.56
N PRO A 84 23.61 30.02 1.33
CA PRO A 84 24.35 28.77 1.38
C PRO A 84 23.59 27.69 2.17
N VAL A 85 23.62 26.45 1.68
CA VAL A 85 23.07 25.26 2.36
C VAL A 85 24.09 24.11 2.38
N PRO A 86 24.01 23.18 3.34
CA PRO A 86 24.96 22.07 3.41
C PRO A 86 24.91 21.18 2.16
N ARG A 87 26.10 20.74 1.74
CA ARG A 87 26.29 19.64 0.79
C ARG A 87 25.71 18.32 1.32
N ALA A 88 25.20 17.46 0.45
CA ALA A 88 24.56 16.20 0.83
C ALA A 88 25.55 15.04 1.03
N THR A 89 26.69 15.29 1.67
CA THR A 89 27.59 14.21 2.12
C THR A 89 26.99 13.46 3.31
N PHE A 90 27.46 12.26 3.60
CA PHE A 90 26.93 11.46 4.70
C PHE A 90 26.98 12.20 6.04
N ALA A 91 28.14 12.79 6.37
CA ALA A 91 28.33 13.53 7.62
C ALA A 91 27.40 14.74 7.75
N LYS A 92 27.24 15.54 6.68
CA LYS A 92 26.36 16.72 6.66
C LYS A 92 24.88 16.34 6.70
N THR A 93 24.51 15.27 5.99
CA THR A 93 23.16 14.70 5.99
C THR A 93 22.80 14.19 7.39
N GLN A 94 23.70 13.43 8.02
CA GLN A 94 23.53 12.95 9.39
C GLN A 94 23.35 14.10 10.39
N ALA A 95 24.20 15.13 10.32
CA ALA A 95 24.07 16.30 11.18
C ALA A 95 22.73 17.03 10.97
N ALA A 96 22.26 17.15 9.73
CA ALA A 96 20.96 17.74 9.42
C ALA A 96 19.78 16.91 9.97
N VAL A 97 19.86 15.58 9.86
CA VAL A 97 18.89 14.65 10.44
C VAL A 97 18.86 14.79 11.96
N TRP A 98 20.00 14.85 12.63
CA TRP A 98 20.06 15.01 14.09
C TRP A 98 19.43 16.34 14.53
N ALA A 99 19.81 17.45 13.89
CA ALA A 99 19.23 18.75 14.20
C ALA A 99 17.71 18.78 13.94
N TRP A 100 17.24 18.13 12.86
CA TRP A 100 15.81 17.99 12.60
C TRP A 100 15.10 17.17 13.67
N VAL A 101 15.67 16.04 14.08
CA VAL A 101 15.11 15.20 15.13
C VAL A 101 15.04 15.92 16.48
N GLU A 102 16.03 16.75 16.82
CA GLU A 102 15.97 17.59 18.01
C GLU A 102 14.76 18.53 17.99
N ARG A 103 14.42 19.09 16.82
CA ARG A 103 13.24 19.96 16.67
C ARG A 103 11.94 19.16 16.76
N ILE A 104 11.81 18.07 16.02
CA ILE A 104 10.56 17.30 16.03
C ILE A 104 10.27 16.71 17.42
N ASN A 105 11.32 16.42 18.21
CA ASN A 105 11.19 15.83 19.53
C ASN A 105 10.73 16.80 20.63
N CYS A 106 10.58 18.10 20.35
CA CYS A 106 10.15 19.06 21.37
C CYS A 106 8.68 18.90 21.79
N HIS A 107 7.83 18.32 20.95
CA HIS A 107 6.40 18.17 21.22
C HIS A 107 5.80 16.94 20.52
N LYS A 108 4.91 16.21 21.20
CA LYS A 108 4.28 14.99 20.68
C LYS A 108 3.35 15.22 19.49
N ASP A 109 2.72 16.39 19.45
CA ASP A 109 1.77 16.76 18.40
C ASP A 109 2.44 17.48 17.22
N ASN A 110 3.77 17.47 17.16
CA ASN A 110 4.50 17.92 15.98
C ASN A 110 4.20 17.03 14.77
N LEU A 111 4.19 17.65 13.59
CA LEU A 111 4.19 16.95 12.30
C LEU A 111 5.62 16.88 11.78
N ALA A 112 6.19 15.68 11.77
CA ALA A 112 7.52 15.43 11.21
C ALA A 112 7.41 15.10 9.72
N VAL A 113 8.04 15.88 8.85
CA VAL A 113 8.07 15.64 7.40
C VAL A 113 9.51 15.49 6.91
N LEU A 114 9.80 14.37 6.25
CA LEU A 114 11.06 14.11 5.58
C LEU A 114 10.81 13.86 4.10
N TYR A 115 11.60 14.49 3.23
CA TYR A 115 11.64 14.19 1.80
C TYR A 115 13.08 13.94 1.35
N PHE A 116 13.32 12.81 0.71
CA PHE A 116 14.58 12.48 0.08
C PHE A 116 14.37 12.31 -1.43
N ALA A 117 15.23 12.90 -2.25
CA ALA A 117 15.30 12.66 -3.69
C ALA A 117 16.74 12.37 -4.13
N GLY A 118 16.95 11.30 -4.89
CA GLY A 118 18.28 10.90 -5.36
C GLY A 118 18.31 9.46 -5.87
N HIS A 119 19.52 8.92 -6.06
CA HIS A 119 19.68 7.49 -6.29
C HIS A 119 19.34 6.67 -5.05
N GLY A 120 18.78 5.50 -5.31
CA GLY A 120 18.56 4.46 -4.34
C GLY A 120 18.86 3.11 -4.97
N GLU A 121 19.31 2.19 -4.14
CA GLU A 121 19.59 0.81 -4.52
C GLU A 121 18.92 -0.11 -3.51
N SER A 122 18.48 -1.27 -3.98
CA SER A 122 17.88 -2.29 -3.15
C SER A 122 18.75 -3.52 -3.06
N PHE A 123 18.88 -4.06 -1.86
CA PHE A 123 19.53 -5.33 -1.61
C PHE A 123 18.50 -6.29 -1.04
N LEU A 124 18.10 -7.27 -1.86
CA LEU A 124 16.93 -8.11 -1.60
C LEU A 124 15.68 -7.23 -1.44
N THR A 125 14.99 -7.26 -0.30
CA THR A 125 13.84 -6.38 -0.02
C THR A 125 14.18 -5.07 0.69
N ARG A 126 15.46 -4.81 1.00
CA ARG A 126 15.91 -3.59 1.67
C ARG A 126 16.16 -2.53 0.64
N THR A 127 15.82 -1.29 0.93
CA THR A 127 16.13 -0.16 0.05
C THR A 127 17.04 0.81 0.79
N SER A 128 18.03 1.32 0.09
CA SER A 128 18.93 2.34 0.60
C SER A 128 18.83 3.61 -0.22
N ILE A 129 19.12 4.72 0.45
CA ILE A 129 19.39 6.00 -0.18
C ILE A 129 20.90 6.18 -0.31
N LEU A 130 21.32 6.73 -1.44
CA LEU A 130 22.72 7.06 -1.71
C LEU A 130 22.92 8.56 -1.56
N VAL A 131 23.89 8.93 -0.71
CA VAL A 131 24.29 10.32 -0.51
C VAL A 131 25.50 10.69 -1.37
N GLU A 132 25.88 11.96 -1.40
CA GLU A 132 26.85 12.54 -2.34
C GLU A 132 28.18 11.78 -2.38
N ASP A 133 28.69 11.36 -1.24
CA ASP A 133 29.99 10.71 -1.05
C ASP A 133 29.92 9.18 -1.09
N TYR A 134 28.85 8.62 -1.67
CA TYR A 134 28.73 7.20 -2.00
C TYR A 134 29.96 6.68 -2.75
N ASP A 135 30.42 5.47 -2.39
CA ASP A 135 31.51 4.75 -3.08
C ASP A 135 32.85 5.54 -3.15
N THR A 136 33.05 6.49 -2.23
CA THR A 136 34.32 7.26 -2.16
C THR A 136 35.40 6.58 -1.31
N LYS A 137 35.06 5.49 -0.61
CA LYS A 137 35.99 4.71 0.24
C LYS A 137 36.19 3.31 -0.34
N PRO A 138 37.32 3.04 -1.03
CA PRO A 138 37.55 1.76 -1.73
C PRO A 138 37.47 0.50 -0.85
N MET A 139 37.69 0.63 0.46
CA MET A 139 37.65 -0.49 1.42
C MET A 139 36.32 -0.58 2.19
N ASP A 140 35.39 0.33 1.92
CA ASP A 140 34.04 0.35 2.51
C ASP A 140 33.05 0.71 1.40
N VAL A 141 32.64 -0.32 0.65
CA VAL A 141 31.69 -0.20 -0.46
C VAL A 141 30.30 0.24 -0.02
N THR A 142 30.04 0.26 1.29
CA THR A 142 28.77 0.73 1.88
C THR A 142 28.83 2.18 2.36
N PHE A 143 29.99 2.84 2.21
CA PHE A 143 30.15 4.23 2.55
C PHE A 143 29.23 5.12 1.71
N GLY A 144 28.54 6.06 2.34
CA GLY A 144 27.54 6.91 1.69
C GLY A 144 26.22 6.21 1.34
N ILE A 145 25.96 5.02 1.91
CA ILE A 145 24.66 4.34 1.86
C ILE A 145 23.96 4.50 3.21
N SER A 146 22.64 4.70 3.22
CA SER A 146 21.78 4.52 4.41
C SER A 146 20.54 3.71 4.07
N GLU A 147 20.25 2.67 4.85
CA GLU A 147 19.04 1.86 4.70
C GLU A 147 17.78 2.62 5.15
N ILE A 148 16.76 2.65 4.29
CA ILE A 148 15.47 3.30 4.54
C ILE A 148 14.74 2.60 5.69
N GLU A 149 14.63 1.28 5.67
CA GLU A 149 13.86 0.52 6.66
C GLU A 149 14.40 0.70 8.07
N GLN A 150 15.74 0.71 8.21
CA GLN A 150 16.42 0.97 9.48
C GLN A 150 16.21 2.42 9.95
N PHE A 151 16.29 3.38 9.02
CA PHE A 151 16.09 4.79 9.33
C PHE A 151 14.64 5.06 9.79
N VAL A 152 13.67 4.58 9.03
CA VAL A 152 12.22 4.64 9.33
C VAL A 152 11.92 4.00 10.69
N SER A 153 12.46 2.80 10.95
CA SER A 153 12.27 2.10 12.23
C SER A 153 12.89 2.86 13.41
N SER A 154 14.02 3.56 13.19
CA SER A 154 14.60 4.43 14.22
C SER A 154 13.70 5.64 14.50
N LEU A 155 13.08 6.22 13.46
CA LEU A 155 12.15 7.35 13.62
C LEU A 155 10.82 6.96 14.28
N GLU A 156 10.41 5.67 14.25
CA GLU A 156 9.27 5.18 15.05
C GLU A 156 9.47 5.44 16.57
N ASN A 157 10.71 5.67 17.02
CA ASN A 157 11.04 6.00 18.42
C ASN A 157 11.08 7.51 18.72
N ALA A 158 10.91 8.39 17.73
CA ALA A 158 10.88 9.84 17.93
C ALA A 158 9.60 10.29 18.66
N THR A 159 9.62 11.43 19.36
CA THR A 159 8.47 11.99 20.10
C THR A 159 7.22 12.24 19.26
N PRO A 160 7.25 12.77 18.02
CA PRO A 160 6.02 13.13 17.32
C PRO A 160 5.18 11.90 16.94
N VAL A 161 3.87 11.99 17.17
CA VAL A 161 2.86 11.00 16.75
C VAL A 161 2.77 10.95 15.24
N SER A 162 2.72 12.11 14.58
CA SER A 162 2.44 12.24 13.14
C SER A 162 3.74 12.37 12.35
N GLN A 163 4.04 11.40 11.49
CA GLN A 163 5.29 11.36 10.73
C GLN A 163 5.03 10.99 9.27
N LEU A 164 5.45 11.84 8.33
CA LEU A 164 5.39 11.62 6.89
C LEU A 164 6.79 11.55 6.31
N LEU A 165 7.19 10.37 5.84
CA LEU A 165 8.53 10.08 5.32
C LEU A 165 8.42 9.72 3.83
N LEU A 166 9.07 10.50 2.97
CA LEU A 166 8.92 10.43 1.52
C LEU A 166 10.29 10.12 0.89
N PHE A 167 10.39 9.04 0.13
CA PHE A 167 11.63 8.58 -0.49
C PHE A 167 11.46 8.47 -2.02
N ASP A 168 11.94 9.48 -2.72
CA ASP A 168 11.92 9.61 -4.17
C ASP A 168 13.23 9.11 -4.76
N CYS A 169 13.37 7.79 -4.80
CA CYS A 169 14.55 7.12 -5.30
C CYS A 169 14.20 5.79 -5.97
N CYS A 170 15.06 5.34 -6.89
CA CYS A 170 14.94 4.01 -7.49
C CYS A 170 15.09 2.91 -6.43
N ARG A 171 14.58 1.72 -6.75
CA ARG A 171 14.66 0.54 -5.88
C ARG A 171 15.23 -0.66 -6.62
N ASN A 172 16.17 -0.42 -7.53
CA ASN A 172 16.77 -1.45 -8.35
C ASN A 172 17.77 -2.29 -7.56
N PRO A 173 17.97 -3.57 -7.90
CA PRO A 173 19.00 -4.39 -7.28
C PRO A 173 20.38 -3.73 -7.31
N THR A 174 21.06 -3.70 -6.16
CA THR A 174 22.43 -3.21 -6.03
C THR A 174 23.40 -4.11 -6.81
N SER A 175 24.44 -3.51 -7.38
CA SER A 175 25.54 -4.22 -8.05
C SER A 175 26.68 -4.61 -7.11
N LEU A 176 26.59 -4.24 -5.83
CA LEU A 176 27.67 -4.37 -4.84
C LEU A 176 28.04 -5.83 -4.50
N GLY A 177 27.22 -6.81 -4.89
CA GLY A 177 27.53 -8.23 -4.68
C GLY A 177 27.74 -8.61 -3.20
N LEU A 178 27.11 -7.87 -2.29
CA LEU A 178 27.26 -8.06 -0.86
C LEU A 178 26.77 -9.46 -0.45
N PRO A 179 27.42 -10.12 0.51
CA PRO A 179 26.85 -11.27 1.19
C PRO A 179 25.48 -10.91 1.78
N TRP A 180 24.51 -11.83 1.69
CA TRP A 180 23.11 -11.61 2.10
C TRP A 180 22.92 -11.17 3.57
N ASN A 181 23.90 -11.43 4.43
CA ASN A 181 23.89 -11.10 5.86
C ASN A 181 24.65 -9.82 6.20
N GLU A 182 25.29 -9.15 5.23
CA GLU A 182 26.02 -7.91 5.53
C GLU A 182 25.06 -6.75 5.85
N PRO A 183 25.47 -5.83 6.76
CA PRO A 183 24.81 -4.55 6.93
C PRO A 183 24.76 -3.79 5.60
N PHE A 184 23.57 -3.32 5.22
CA PHE A 184 23.38 -2.56 3.99
C PHE A 184 23.43 -1.08 4.31
N GLY A 185 24.63 -0.52 4.35
CA GLY A 185 24.86 0.90 4.64
C GLY A 185 24.98 1.25 6.12
N ASN A 186 25.05 2.55 6.36
CA ASN A 186 25.33 3.17 7.65
C ASN A 186 24.09 3.85 8.23
N LYS A 187 23.98 3.85 9.57
CA LYS A 187 22.87 4.51 10.29
C LYS A 187 23.00 6.03 10.22
N LEU A 188 21.99 6.72 9.69
CA LEU A 188 21.86 8.18 9.86
C LEU A 188 21.52 8.52 11.32
N ILE A 189 20.70 7.72 11.98
CA ILE A 189 20.34 7.90 13.39
C ILE A 189 20.01 6.56 14.05
N ALA A 190 20.12 6.50 15.37
CA ALA A 190 19.66 5.39 16.20
C ALA A 190 18.98 5.96 17.45
N LEU A 191 17.64 5.97 17.45
CA LEU A 191 16.86 6.52 18.56
C LEU A 191 16.39 5.43 19.50
N LYS A 192 16.43 5.73 20.80
CA LYS A 192 15.73 4.97 21.83
C LYS A 192 14.42 5.67 22.14
N ARG A 193 13.35 4.90 22.35
CA ARG A 193 12.08 5.45 22.81
C ARG A 193 12.20 5.88 24.27
N ASP A 194 11.75 7.10 24.58
CA ASP A 194 11.69 7.57 25.96
C ASP A 194 10.69 6.73 26.78
N ARG A 195 11.01 6.45 28.04
CA ARG A 195 10.13 5.70 28.95
C ARG A 195 8.90 6.53 29.34
N ASP A 196 9.09 7.84 29.49
CA ASP A 196 8.02 8.80 29.81
C ASP A 196 7.41 9.41 28.53
N ASP A 197 7.53 8.71 27.40
CA ASP A 197 6.85 9.06 26.16
C ASP A 197 5.32 9.16 26.38
N HIS A 198 4.66 10.01 25.61
CA HIS A 198 3.23 10.30 25.70
C HIS A 198 2.31 9.08 25.48
N GLY A 199 2.88 7.93 25.11
CA GLY A 199 2.20 6.64 25.12
C GLY A 199 1.14 6.48 24.04
N GLU A 200 1.12 7.32 23.02
CA GLU A 200 0.25 7.14 21.86
C GLU A 200 1.00 6.31 20.79
N PRO A 201 0.31 5.40 20.07
CA PRO A 201 0.88 4.75 18.91
C PRO A 201 1.34 5.78 17.88
N ARG A 202 2.52 5.60 17.30
CA ARG A 202 2.99 6.45 16.21
C ARG A 202 2.16 6.21 14.97
N LYS A 203 1.79 7.31 14.33
CA LYS A 203 1.14 7.34 13.03
C LYS A 203 2.18 7.74 11.99
N GLN A 204 3.00 6.77 11.58
CA GLN A 204 4.08 6.98 10.62
C GLN A 204 3.68 6.46 9.25
N TRP A 205 3.83 7.30 8.23
CA TRP A 205 3.65 6.94 6.83
C TRP A 205 4.98 7.04 6.11
N THR A 206 5.34 5.96 5.43
CA THR A 206 6.49 5.93 4.52
C THR A 206 5.98 5.74 3.11
N ILE A 207 6.32 6.65 2.20
CA ILE A 207 5.95 6.59 0.80
C ILE A 207 7.23 6.58 -0.03
N CYS A 208 7.51 5.47 -0.70
CA CYS A 208 8.58 5.37 -1.67
C CYS A 208 8.02 5.64 -3.07
N GLY A 209 8.75 6.40 -3.88
CA GLY A 209 8.30 6.80 -5.21
C GLY A 209 8.15 5.64 -6.19
N THR A 210 8.75 4.49 -5.92
CA THR A 210 8.64 3.29 -6.75
C THR A 210 8.41 2.03 -5.92
N SER A 211 7.91 0.98 -6.56
CA SER A 211 7.82 -0.35 -5.99
C SER A 211 9.20 -1.01 -5.95
N LEU A 212 9.36 -2.02 -5.09
CA LEU A 212 10.64 -2.72 -4.97
C LEU A 212 11.06 -3.32 -6.31
N GLY A 213 12.31 -3.06 -6.73
CA GLY A 213 12.85 -3.52 -8.01
C GLY A 213 12.57 -2.61 -9.20
N GLU A 214 11.98 -1.43 -9.00
CA GLU A 214 11.57 -0.52 -10.08
C GLU A 214 12.35 0.80 -10.13
N TYR A 215 12.40 1.37 -11.34
CA TYR A 215 13.03 2.64 -11.67
C TYR A 215 12.07 3.80 -11.41
N GLY A 216 12.62 4.92 -10.93
CA GLY A 216 11.92 6.19 -10.88
C GLY A 216 12.21 7.01 -12.14
N SER A 217 11.19 7.68 -12.66
CA SER A 217 11.30 8.53 -13.85
C SER A 217 11.14 10.01 -13.49
N GLY A 218 11.64 10.89 -14.36
CA GLY A 218 11.51 12.33 -14.20
C GLY A 218 11.64 13.08 -15.52
N LEU A 219 11.18 14.31 -15.54
CA LEU A 219 11.31 15.17 -16.72
C LEU A 219 12.76 15.64 -16.84
N LYS A 220 13.29 15.64 -18.06
CA LYS A 220 14.62 16.19 -18.31
C LYS A 220 14.64 17.65 -17.85
N ASP A 221 15.58 17.99 -16.97
CA ASP A 221 15.77 19.34 -16.41
C ASP A 221 14.56 19.84 -15.56
N GLY A 222 13.70 18.92 -15.11
CA GLY A 222 12.55 19.21 -14.25
C GLY A 222 12.51 18.33 -12.98
N PRO A 223 11.42 18.39 -12.20
CA PRO A 223 11.22 17.47 -11.07
C PRO A 223 11.02 16.02 -11.54
N THR A 224 11.11 15.07 -10.60
CA THR A 224 10.67 13.68 -10.82
C THR A 224 9.16 13.60 -10.99
N LEU A 225 8.67 12.55 -11.66
CA LEU A 225 7.23 12.32 -11.78
C LEU A 225 6.57 12.12 -10.41
N PHE A 226 7.27 11.46 -9.48
CA PHE A 226 6.79 11.30 -8.10
C PHE A 226 6.65 12.65 -7.39
N ASN A 227 7.61 13.56 -7.53
CA ASN A 227 7.54 14.88 -6.94
C ASN A 227 6.37 15.70 -7.50
N MET A 228 6.15 15.64 -8.82
CA MET A 228 5.01 16.31 -9.46
C MET A 228 3.68 15.76 -8.92
N ALA A 229 3.52 14.43 -8.92
CA ALA A 229 2.33 13.77 -8.40
C ALA A 229 2.09 14.07 -6.91
N LEU A 230 3.16 14.10 -6.12
CA LEU A 230 3.13 14.43 -4.69
C LEU A 230 2.67 15.88 -4.46
N ILE A 231 3.25 16.85 -5.18
CA ILE A 231 2.89 18.26 -5.02
C ILE A 231 1.44 18.51 -5.47
N GLU A 232 1.00 17.95 -6.60
CA GLU A 232 -0.40 18.06 -7.03
C GLU A 232 -1.36 17.43 -6.02
N SER A 233 -1.00 16.28 -5.45
CA SER A 233 -1.77 15.63 -4.39
C SER A 233 -1.87 16.50 -3.13
N LEU A 234 -0.76 17.10 -2.69
CA LEU A 234 -0.72 18.03 -1.56
C LEU A 234 -1.41 19.37 -1.85
N ASN A 235 -1.53 19.78 -3.12
CA ASN A 235 -2.27 20.97 -3.56
C ASN A 235 -3.79 20.76 -3.58
N GLY A 236 -4.26 19.62 -3.10
CA GLY A 236 -5.65 19.38 -2.80
C GLY A 236 -6.27 18.24 -3.59
N VAL A 237 -5.60 17.68 -4.61
CA VAL A 237 -6.10 16.50 -5.35
C VAL A 237 -6.37 15.32 -4.39
N ALA A 238 -5.59 15.21 -3.30
CA ALA A 238 -5.75 14.21 -2.25
C ALA A 238 -6.55 14.69 -1.02
N SER A 239 -7.32 15.76 -1.13
CA SER A 239 -8.13 16.26 -0.02
C SER A 239 -9.25 15.29 0.34
N ASP A 240 -9.51 15.15 1.63
CA ASP A 240 -10.64 14.40 2.16
C ASP A 240 -11.86 15.32 2.23
N HIS A 241 -12.64 15.38 1.14
CA HIS A 241 -13.87 16.19 1.07
C HIS A 241 -14.97 15.75 2.05
N THR A 242 -14.82 14.59 2.69
CA THR A 242 -15.77 14.11 3.71
C THR A 242 -15.50 14.71 5.08
N ALA A 243 -14.31 15.31 5.28
CA ALA A 243 -13.91 15.96 6.52
C ALA A 243 -14.01 17.49 6.40
N GLU A 244 -14.22 18.15 7.55
CA GLU A 244 -14.21 19.62 7.65
C GLU A 244 -12.86 20.18 7.17
N ASP A 245 -12.90 21.30 6.44
CA ASP A 245 -11.73 22.00 5.88
C ASP A 245 -10.86 21.18 4.89
N TRP A 246 -11.34 20.00 4.47
CA TRP A 246 -10.78 19.22 3.37
C TRP A 246 -9.29 18.89 3.56
N PRO A 247 -8.91 18.21 4.65
CA PRO A 247 -7.52 17.89 4.93
C PRO A 247 -6.97 16.87 3.93
N VAL A 248 -5.71 17.03 3.55
CA VAL A 248 -4.96 15.97 2.88
C VAL A 248 -4.43 15.00 3.93
N ARG A 249 -4.75 13.71 3.77
CA ARG A 249 -4.34 12.62 4.66
C ARG A 249 -3.46 11.62 3.93
N PRO A 250 -2.49 10.97 4.60
CA PRO A 250 -1.54 10.08 3.95
C PRO A 250 -2.16 8.95 3.09
N GLY A 251 -3.30 8.39 3.50
CA GLY A 251 -3.97 7.32 2.74
C GLY A 251 -4.49 7.79 1.38
N LEU A 252 -5.19 8.92 1.34
CA LEU A 252 -5.61 9.54 0.07
C LEU A 252 -4.40 10.08 -0.69
N LEU A 253 -3.36 10.53 0.00
CA LEU A 253 -2.13 11.00 -0.64
C LEU A 253 -1.45 9.90 -1.46
N VAL A 254 -1.24 8.70 -0.91
CA VAL A 254 -0.65 7.58 -1.66
C VAL A 254 -1.53 7.18 -2.84
N ASP A 255 -2.84 7.06 -2.63
CA ASP A 255 -3.81 6.71 -3.67
C ASP A 255 -3.76 7.69 -4.85
N ARG A 256 -3.75 9.00 -4.57
CA ARG A 256 -3.69 10.02 -5.62
C ARG A 256 -2.33 10.10 -6.29
N ILE A 257 -1.24 9.88 -5.56
CA ILE A 257 0.09 9.78 -6.17
C ILE A 257 0.13 8.61 -7.16
N ASP A 258 -0.38 7.43 -6.78
CA ASP A 258 -0.42 6.27 -7.68
C ASP A 258 -1.25 6.56 -8.93
N LYS A 259 -2.45 7.15 -8.77
CA LYS A 259 -3.31 7.50 -9.91
C LYS A 259 -2.63 8.51 -10.85
N LEU A 260 -1.99 9.55 -10.31
CA LEU A 260 -1.26 10.54 -11.10
C LEU A 260 -0.06 9.94 -11.82
N LEU A 261 0.74 9.10 -11.14
CA LEU A 261 1.87 8.40 -11.75
C LEU A 261 1.43 7.46 -12.88
N ALA A 262 0.32 6.75 -12.70
CA ALA A 262 -0.23 5.88 -13.74
C ALA A 262 -0.62 6.65 -15.01
N MET A 263 -1.07 7.91 -14.88
CA MET A 263 -1.39 8.75 -16.04
C MET A 263 -0.16 9.28 -16.77
N HIS A 264 1.00 9.36 -16.11
CA HIS A 264 2.25 9.74 -16.78
C HIS A 264 2.89 8.61 -17.59
N ARG A 265 2.33 7.39 -17.56
CA ARG A 265 2.85 6.22 -18.28
C ARG A 265 2.68 6.37 -19.80
N LEU A 266 3.80 6.40 -20.55
CA LEU A 266 3.78 6.33 -22.01
C LEU A 266 3.36 4.92 -22.52
N PRO A 267 2.90 4.80 -23.79
CA PRO A 267 2.38 3.53 -24.35
C PRO A 267 3.24 2.28 -24.09
N ASP A 268 4.56 2.41 -24.26
CA ASP A 268 5.51 1.30 -24.16
C ASP A 268 6.17 1.20 -22.78
N GLU A 269 5.74 2.04 -21.83
CA GLU A 269 6.32 2.11 -20.49
C GLU A 269 5.46 1.38 -19.47
N LYS A 270 6.10 0.91 -18.39
CA LYS A 270 5.39 0.45 -17.21
C LYS A 270 5.05 1.67 -16.34
N ALA A 271 3.84 1.70 -15.78
CA ALA A 271 3.50 2.70 -14.77
C ALA A 271 4.45 2.58 -13.58
N GLN A 272 4.94 3.73 -13.11
CA GLN A 272 5.62 3.83 -11.84
C GLN A 272 4.59 3.71 -10.72
N THR A 273 4.69 2.69 -9.87
CA THR A 273 3.76 2.49 -8.75
C THR A 273 4.46 2.83 -7.43
N PRO A 274 3.95 3.78 -6.63
CA PRO A 274 4.55 4.11 -5.34
C PRO A 274 4.31 2.96 -4.35
N ALA A 275 5.19 2.82 -3.37
CA ALA A 275 5.00 1.89 -2.27
C ALA A 275 4.72 2.66 -0.97
N GLY A 276 3.52 2.48 -0.42
CA GLY A 276 3.11 3.03 0.87
C GLY A 276 3.24 2.01 2.00
N ARG A 277 3.70 2.44 3.17
CA ARG A 277 3.67 1.65 4.42
C ARG A 277 2.89 2.40 5.49
N LEU A 278 1.95 1.70 6.13
CA LEU A 278 0.88 2.32 6.90
C LEU A 278 1.05 2.17 8.42
N ALA A 279 0.84 3.29 9.13
CA ALA A 279 0.43 3.31 10.53
C ALA A 279 -0.49 4.51 10.79
N GLY A 280 -1.79 4.27 11.02
CA GLY A 280 -2.76 5.30 11.40
C GLY A 280 -3.10 6.34 10.31
N SER A 281 -3.75 7.43 10.69
CA SER A 281 -4.07 8.57 9.80
C SER A 281 -4.03 9.89 10.59
N PHE A 282 -3.58 10.96 9.93
CA PHE A 282 -3.43 12.31 10.48
C PHE A 282 -3.54 13.36 9.35
N ASP A 283 -3.84 14.61 9.71
CA ASP A 283 -4.00 15.69 8.74
C ASP A 283 -2.64 16.34 8.43
N ILE A 284 -2.28 16.40 7.15
CA ILE A 284 -1.01 16.97 6.68
C ILE A 284 -1.19 18.47 6.45
N THR A 285 -2.13 18.84 5.58
CA THR A 285 -2.43 20.22 5.16
C THR A 285 -3.92 20.34 4.85
N PHE A 286 -4.45 21.57 4.84
CA PHE A 286 -5.86 21.90 4.69
C PHE A 286 -6.03 22.85 3.50
N CYS A 287 -6.25 22.28 2.33
CA CYS A 287 -6.33 23.04 1.08
C CYS A 287 -7.63 23.86 0.97
N GLY A 288 -8.64 23.51 1.77
CA GLY A 288 -9.99 24.05 1.65
C GLY A 288 -10.70 23.58 0.38
N GLU A 289 -11.91 24.09 0.16
CA GLU A 289 -12.66 23.82 -1.07
C GLU A 289 -11.96 24.49 -2.27
N PRO A 290 -11.58 23.73 -3.31
CA PRO A 290 -10.94 24.31 -4.49
C PRO A 290 -11.93 25.22 -5.24
N ARG A 291 -11.47 26.38 -5.71
CA ARG A 291 -12.29 27.27 -6.56
C ARG A 291 -12.59 26.64 -7.91
N ASP A 292 -11.56 26.04 -8.51
CA ASP A 292 -11.64 25.29 -9.75
C ASP A 292 -11.13 23.88 -9.50
N VAL A 293 -11.91 22.89 -9.94
CA VAL A 293 -11.62 21.48 -9.79
C VAL A 293 -10.64 21.04 -10.88
N PRO A 294 -9.50 20.41 -10.53
CA PRO A 294 -8.65 19.73 -11.50
C PRO A 294 -9.40 18.55 -12.14
N VAL A 295 -9.44 18.54 -13.47
CA VAL A 295 -10.07 17.50 -14.28
C VAL A 295 -9.01 16.89 -15.18
N TYR A 296 -8.63 15.65 -14.89
CA TYR A 296 -7.66 14.90 -15.69
C TYR A 296 -8.41 14.07 -16.71
N ILE A 297 -8.17 14.32 -18.00
CA ILE A 297 -8.78 13.61 -19.12
C ILE A 297 -7.73 12.68 -19.71
N SER A 298 -8.00 11.38 -19.73
CA SER A 298 -7.08 10.38 -20.27
C SER A 298 -7.82 9.32 -21.10
N LEU A 299 -7.07 8.57 -21.90
CA LEU A 299 -7.56 7.36 -22.53
C LEU A 299 -7.18 6.15 -21.67
N LYS A 300 -8.03 5.12 -21.65
CA LYS A 300 -7.80 3.89 -20.87
C LYS A 300 -6.53 3.16 -21.30
N ASP A 301 -6.29 3.09 -22.60
CA ASP A 301 -5.04 2.58 -23.13
C ASP A 301 -4.17 3.76 -23.61
N PRO A 302 -3.01 4.02 -23.00
CA PRO A 302 -2.14 5.11 -23.41
C PRO A 302 -1.65 4.94 -24.86
N VAL A 303 -1.62 3.71 -25.40
CA VAL A 303 -1.30 3.48 -26.83
C VAL A 303 -2.27 4.18 -27.76
N ASP A 304 -3.47 4.51 -27.28
CA ASP A 304 -4.49 5.24 -28.01
C ASP A 304 -4.32 6.76 -27.95
N TRP A 305 -3.39 7.28 -27.13
CA TRP A 305 -3.18 8.72 -26.96
C TRP A 305 -2.55 9.42 -28.18
N PRO A 306 -1.43 8.92 -28.77
CA PRO A 306 -0.81 9.61 -29.90
C PRO A 306 -1.79 9.80 -31.07
N ASP A 307 -1.80 10.98 -31.68
CA ASP A 307 -2.66 11.33 -32.82
C ASP A 307 -4.17 11.18 -32.56
N SER A 308 -4.58 11.09 -31.29
CA SER A 308 -5.98 11.19 -30.91
C SER A 308 -6.44 12.65 -30.91
N GLU A 309 -7.71 12.84 -31.24
CA GLU A 309 -8.42 14.11 -31.08
C GLU A 309 -9.61 13.86 -30.16
N ILE A 310 -9.70 14.64 -29.09
CA ILE A 310 -10.79 14.57 -28.11
C ILE A 310 -11.60 15.84 -28.24
N GLU A 311 -12.75 15.73 -28.91
CA GLU A 311 -13.77 16.77 -28.91
C GLU A 311 -14.46 16.79 -27.56
N PHE A 312 -14.66 17.98 -27.00
CA PHE A 312 -15.36 18.08 -25.72
C PHE A 312 -16.23 19.32 -25.59
N ALA A 313 -17.27 19.20 -24.78
CA ALA A 313 -18.17 20.29 -24.42
C ALA A 313 -18.29 20.39 -22.90
N VAL A 314 -18.32 21.62 -22.40
CA VAL A 314 -18.56 21.92 -20.98
C VAL A 314 -19.90 22.65 -20.89
N ASP A 315 -20.83 22.12 -20.10
CA ASP A 315 -22.21 22.61 -19.96
C ASP A 315 -22.91 22.81 -21.32
N GLY A 316 -22.64 21.91 -22.27
CA GLY A 316 -23.19 21.93 -23.63
C GLY A 316 -22.50 22.91 -24.59
N ALA A 317 -21.53 23.70 -24.12
CA ALA A 317 -20.73 24.57 -24.97
C ALA A 317 -19.46 23.86 -25.45
N ALA A 318 -19.33 23.69 -26.77
CA ALA A 318 -18.15 23.09 -27.40
C ALA A 318 -16.87 23.87 -27.08
N GLN A 319 -15.79 23.14 -26.83
CA GLN A 319 -14.46 23.65 -26.52
C GLN A 319 -13.46 23.32 -27.64
N THR A 320 -12.26 23.87 -27.55
CA THR A 320 -11.15 23.51 -28.45
C THR A 320 -10.78 22.04 -28.24
N PRO A 321 -10.70 21.20 -29.28
CA PRO A 321 -10.31 19.80 -29.12
C PRO A 321 -8.94 19.63 -28.48
N ILE A 322 -8.79 18.55 -27.70
CA ILE A 322 -7.50 18.13 -27.13
C ILE A 322 -6.82 17.23 -28.17
N LEU A 323 -5.53 17.49 -28.43
CA LEU A 323 -4.73 16.70 -29.37
C LEU A 323 -3.69 15.88 -28.60
N GLY A 324 -3.72 14.56 -28.75
CA GLY A 324 -2.77 13.68 -28.10
C GLY A 324 -1.43 13.63 -28.82
N LEU A 325 -0.34 13.93 -28.10
CA LEU A 325 1.02 13.95 -28.62
C LEU A 325 1.87 12.78 -28.09
N ALA A 326 2.67 12.15 -28.95
CA ALA A 326 3.39 10.92 -28.64
C ALA A 326 4.49 11.04 -27.57
N ALA A 327 5.05 12.24 -27.37
CA ALA A 327 6.18 12.48 -26.47
C ALA A 327 5.78 13.19 -25.16
N GLU A 328 4.48 13.25 -24.87
CA GLU A 328 3.92 13.92 -23.70
C GLU A 328 3.17 12.94 -22.82
N SER A 329 2.87 13.35 -21.58
CA SER A 329 2.04 12.51 -20.70
C SER A 329 0.66 12.30 -21.33
N PRO A 330 0.11 11.07 -21.36
CA PRO A 330 -1.12 10.76 -22.09
C PRO A 330 -2.39 11.19 -21.35
N PHE A 331 -2.44 12.45 -20.94
CA PHE A 331 -3.60 13.09 -20.35
C PHE A 331 -3.56 14.61 -20.56
N GLU A 332 -4.72 15.24 -20.46
CA GLU A 332 -4.87 16.70 -20.40
C GLU A 332 -5.42 17.11 -19.03
N LEU A 333 -4.91 18.21 -18.48
CA LEU A 333 -5.41 18.78 -17.22
C LEU A 333 -6.22 20.05 -17.48
N LEU A 334 -7.51 19.99 -17.19
CA LEU A 334 -8.39 21.16 -17.18
C LEU A 334 -8.67 21.62 -15.75
N ARG A 335 -9.09 22.87 -15.61
CA ARG A 335 -9.61 23.44 -14.35
C ARG A 335 -11.03 23.92 -14.63
N LEU A 336 -12.01 23.22 -14.07
CA LEU A 336 -13.44 23.45 -14.32
C LEU A 336 -14.19 23.76 -13.01
N ALA A 337 -15.33 24.44 -13.12
CA ALA A 337 -16.15 24.74 -11.94
C ALA A 337 -16.77 23.46 -11.34
N GLU A 338 -16.90 23.43 -10.01
CA GLU A 338 -17.64 22.38 -9.30
C GLU A 338 -19.07 22.26 -9.86
N GLY A 339 -19.48 21.04 -10.19
CA GLY A 339 -20.80 20.71 -10.73
C GLY A 339 -20.97 20.90 -12.24
N ALA A 340 -19.96 21.44 -12.95
CA ALA A 340 -19.99 21.54 -14.41
C ALA A 340 -20.12 20.13 -15.04
N SER A 341 -20.80 20.04 -16.18
CA SER A 341 -20.94 18.79 -16.94
C SER A 341 -19.97 18.78 -18.11
N ILE A 342 -19.16 17.73 -18.24
CA ILE A 342 -18.27 17.54 -19.37
C ILE A 342 -18.73 16.36 -20.23
N GLU A 343 -18.77 16.56 -21.54
CA GLU A 343 -18.99 15.50 -22.54
C GLU A 343 -17.75 15.40 -23.42
N LEU A 344 -17.24 14.19 -23.61
CA LEU A 344 -15.98 13.90 -24.30
C LEU A 344 -16.21 12.84 -25.37
N ASN A 345 -15.68 13.07 -26.57
CA ASN A 345 -15.68 12.12 -27.67
C ASN A 345 -14.27 12.02 -28.24
N ALA A 346 -13.65 10.85 -28.14
CA ALA A 346 -12.29 10.63 -28.62
C ALA A 346 -12.29 9.80 -29.91
N HIS A 347 -11.54 10.27 -30.90
CA HIS A 347 -11.30 9.56 -32.15
C HIS A 347 -9.83 9.62 -32.54
N ARG A 348 -9.43 8.67 -33.39
CA ARG A 348 -8.12 8.65 -34.03
C ARG A 348 -8.31 8.32 -35.50
N ALA A 349 -8.10 9.30 -36.36
CA ALA A 349 -8.50 9.23 -37.76
C ALA A 349 -9.99 8.82 -37.89
N GLU A 350 -10.29 7.67 -38.51
CA GLU A 350 -11.67 7.16 -38.64
C GLU A 350 -12.09 6.22 -37.49
N ASP A 351 -11.19 5.92 -36.54
CA ASP A 351 -11.43 4.99 -35.44
C ASP A 351 -12.02 5.71 -34.21
N ASN A 352 -13.13 5.20 -33.68
CA ASN A 352 -13.77 5.75 -32.49
C ASN A 352 -13.16 5.11 -31.23
N LEU A 353 -12.52 5.93 -30.41
CA LEU A 353 -11.86 5.50 -29.17
C LEU A 353 -12.80 5.52 -27.96
N GLY A 354 -13.97 6.14 -28.08
CA GLY A 354 -15.05 6.12 -27.10
C GLY A 354 -15.63 7.51 -26.81
N THR A 355 -16.79 7.50 -26.15
CA THR A 355 -17.47 8.70 -25.65
C THR A 355 -17.72 8.54 -24.15
N THR A 356 -17.53 9.60 -23.37
CA THR A 356 -17.85 9.60 -21.95
C THR A 356 -18.46 10.93 -21.51
N ARG A 357 -19.22 10.90 -20.42
CA ARG A 357 -19.80 12.09 -19.78
C ARG A 357 -19.51 12.02 -18.29
N ALA A 358 -19.11 13.14 -17.71
CA ALA A 358 -18.83 13.23 -16.29
C ALA A 358 -19.36 14.55 -15.73
N LYS A 359 -19.74 14.52 -14.45
CA LYS A 359 -19.98 15.73 -13.67
C LYS A 359 -18.70 16.04 -12.89
N ILE A 360 -18.27 17.29 -12.94
CA ILE A 360 -17.03 17.71 -12.31
C ILE A 360 -17.24 17.85 -10.82
N ARG A 361 -16.39 17.16 -10.06
CA ARG A 361 -16.41 17.09 -8.60
C ARG A 361 -15.06 17.34 -7.97
N ALA A 362 -15.09 18.16 -6.96
CA ALA A 362 -14.01 18.44 -6.06
C ALA A 362 -13.75 17.20 -5.15
N PRO A 363 -12.49 16.97 -4.74
CA PRO A 363 -11.36 17.83 -5.01
C PRO A 363 -10.69 17.60 -6.38
N VAL A 364 -11.05 16.54 -7.09
CA VAL A 364 -10.48 16.16 -8.39
C VAL A 364 -11.44 15.25 -9.14
N THR A 365 -11.50 15.38 -10.45
CA THR A 365 -12.19 14.44 -11.34
C THR A 365 -11.20 13.79 -12.29
N PHE A 366 -11.19 12.46 -12.35
CA PHE A 366 -10.45 11.70 -13.36
C PHE A 366 -11.44 11.15 -14.38
N VAL A 367 -11.35 11.58 -15.63
CA VAL A 367 -12.22 11.16 -16.71
C VAL A 367 -11.44 10.31 -17.69
N GLU A 368 -11.69 9.00 -17.64
CA GLU A 368 -11.04 8.02 -18.51
C GLU A 368 -12.00 7.62 -19.64
N ILE A 369 -11.54 7.75 -20.89
CA ILE A 369 -12.27 7.35 -22.10
C ILE A 369 -11.81 5.94 -22.52
N ALA A 370 -12.76 5.03 -22.78
CA ALA A 370 -12.46 3.65 -23.15
C ALA A 370 -13.22 3.22 -24.41
N ARG A 371 -12.55 2.45 -25.29
CA ARG A 371 -13.11 1.91 -26.55
C ARG A 371 -14.40 1.12 -26.37
N GLN A 372 -14.44 0.34 -25.30
CA GLN A 372 -15.68 -0.20 -24.77
C GLN A 372 -16.04 0.65 -23.57
N ALA A 373 -17.19 1.31 -23.62
CA ALA A 373 -17.76 1.92 -22.43
C ALA A 373 -17.65 0.90 -21.30
N ALA A 374 -17.01 1.29 -20.18
CA ALA A 374 -17.22 0.57 -18.93
C ALA A 374 -18.74 0.36 -18.82
N PRO A 375 -19.23 -0.82 -18.39
CA PRO A 375 -20.66 -1.05 -18.27
C PRO A 375 -21.24 0.16 -17.56
N THR A 376 -22.02 0.95 -18.30
CA THR A 376 -22.56 2.21 -17.79
C THR A 376 -23.27 1.82 -16.50
N PRO A 377 -22.98 2.45 -15.35
CA PRO A 377 -23.74 2.19 -14.14
C PRO A 377 -25.21 2.28 -14.53
N VAL A 378 -25.91 1.15 -14.52
CA VAL A 378 -27.28 1.12 -15.01
C VAL A 378 -28.11 1.78 -13.93
N THR A 379 -28.33 3.08 -14.07
CA THR A 379 -29.40 3.84 -13.46
C THR A 379 -30.71 3.26 -14.01
N SER A 380 -31.20 2.15 -13.44
CA SER A 380 -32.56 1.68 -13.74
C SER A 380 -33.53 2.18 -12.68
N SER A 381 -34.24 3.25 -13.02
CA SER A 381 -35.42 3.73 -12.30
C SER A 381 -36.63 2.88 -12.72
N ALA A 382 -36.70 1.63 -12.28
CA ALA A 382 -37.88 0.80 -12.54
C ALA A 382 -38.25 -0.02 -11.31
N ILE A 383 -39.07 0.58 -10.44
CA ILE A 383 -39.78 -0.15 -9.38
C ILE A 383 -40.61 -1.25 -10.04
N PRO A 384 -40.41 -2.54 -9.70
CA PRO A 384 -41.28 -3.60 -10.18
C PRO A 384 -42.73 -3.27 -9.78
N PRO A 385 -43.70 -3.25 -10.71
CA PRO A 385 -45.07 -2.88 -10.39
C PRO A 385 -45.62 -3.81 -9.29
N GLY A 386 -45.95 -3.22 -8.13
CA GLY A 386 -46.52 -3.93 -6.97
C GLY A 386 -45.79 -3.79 -5.63
N ARG A 387 -44.60 -3.17 -5.58
CA ARG A 387 -43.96 -2.80 -4.30
C ARG A 387 -44.40 -1.39 -3.86
N ASN A 388 -45.24 -1.31 -2.82
CA ASN A 388 -45.43 -0.07 -2.06
C ASN A 388 -44.13 0.23 -1.30
N LEU A 389 -43.22 0.98 -1.91
CA LEU A 389 -42.11 1.57 -1.19
C LEU A 389 -42.69 2.62 -0.24
N THR A 390 -42.27 2.56 1.02
CA THR A 390 -42.37 3.70 1.95
C THR A 390 -41.80 4.95 1.26
N ASN A 391 -42.38 6.13 1.45
CA ASN A 391 -42.04 7.39 0.76
C ASN A 391 -40.54 7.82 0.74
N ALA A 392 -39.61 7.10 1.36
CA ALA A 392 -38.20 7.45 1.41
C ALA A 392 -37.41 6.87 0.21
N PRO A 393 -36.45 7.64 -0.36
CA PRO A 393 -35.56 7.13 -1.40
C PRO A 393 -34.67 5.98 -0.94
N ARG A 394 -34.21 5.16 -1.89
CA ARG A 394 -33.32 4.01 -1.64
C ARG A 394 -32.17 3.96 -2.65
N ILE A 395 -30.98 3.59 -2.17
CA ILE A 395 -29.84 3.23 -3.03
C ILE A 395 -29.64 1.72 -2.94
N ALA A 396 -29.47 1.09 -4.10
CA ALA A 396 -28.93 -0.24 -4.25
C ALA A 396 -27.58 -0.16 -4.96
N VAL A 397 -26.61 -0.94 -4.50
CA VAL A 397 -25.29 -1.03 -5.12
C VAL A 397 -25.14 -2.42 -5.70
N ASP A 398 -25.06 -2.52 -7.03
CA ASP A 398 -24.86 -3.75 -7.75
C ASP A 398 -23.39 -3.90 -8.14
N ILE A 399 -22.70 -4.88 -7.56
CA ILE A 399 -21.29 -5.10 -7.84
C ILE A 399 -21.18 -6.35 -8.71
N SER A 400 -21.02 -6.11 -10.00
CA SER A 400 -20.80 -7.17 -10.98
C SER A 400 -19.43 -7.80 -10.76
N SER A 401 -19.45 -8.99 -10.16
CA SER A 401 -18.25 -9.81 -9.99
C SER A 401 -18.47 -11.22 -10.50
N SER A 402 -17.43 -11.76 -11.12
CA SER A 402 -17.41 -13.14 -11.60
C SER A 402 -17.26 -14.17 -10.47
N VAL A 403 -17.07 -13.69 -9.24
CA VAL A 403 -16.91 -14.45 -8.00
C VAL A 403 -17.74 -13.79 -6.90
N PRO A 404 -18.70 -14.51 -6.30
CA PRO A 404 -19.44 -13.97 -5.18
C PRO A 404 -18.58 -13.95 -3.91
N VAL A 405 -18.41 -12.77 -3.29
CA VAL A 405 -17.70 -12.60 -2.02
C VAL A 405 -18.60 -11.83 -1.07
N LYS A 406 -18.93 -12.45 0.07
CA LYS A 406 -19.78 -11.78 1.07
C LYS A 406 -19.00 -10.70 1.78
N LYS A 407 -19.58 -9.50 1.90
CA LYS A 407 -18.97 -8.33 2.54
C LYS A 407 -17.54 -8.07 2.04
N GLY A 408 -17.32 -8.29 0.75
CA GLY A 408 -16.02 -8.21 0.11
C GLY A 408 -15.58 -6.78 -0.16
N ALA A 409 -16.51 -5.83 -0.23
CA ALA A 409 -16.17 -4.44 -0.53
C ALA A 409 -16.75 -3.47 0.50
N LEU A 410 -16.11 -2.31 0.60
CA LEU A 410 -16.62 -1.20 1.39
C LEU A 410 -17.27 -0.19 0.47
N VAL A 411 -18.54 0.09 0.68
CA VAL A 411 -19.28 1.16 0.01
C VAL A 411 -19.37 2.33 0.97
N THR A 412 -19.01 3.51 0.50
CA THR A 412 -19.22 4.79 1.18
C THR A 412 -20.22 5.60 0.40
N ILE A 413 -21.20 6.18 1.08
CA ILE A 413 -22.22 7.04 0.48
C ILE A 413 -22.17 8.35 1.22
N ALA A 414 -21.79 9.41 0.53
CA ALA A 414 -21.76 10.75 1.08
C ALA A 414 -22.83 11.58 0.39
N ARG A 415 -23.64 12.29 1.17
CA ARG A 415 -24.52 13.32 0.59
C ARG A 415 -23.67 14.52 0.20
N ASN A 416 -23.85 14.98 -1.03
CA ASN A 416 -23.06 16.06 -1.60
C ASN A 416 -23.72 17.43 -1.34
N GLU A 417 -23.78 17.84 -0.08
CA GLU A 417 -24.29 19.16 0.32
C GLU A 417 -23.23 19.96 1.10
N LYS A 418 -23.11 21.25 0.75
CA LYS A 418 -22.15 22.16 1.40
C LYS A 418 -22.41 22.28 2.90
N GLY A 419 -21.41 21.94 3.71
CA GLY A 419 -21.41 22.16 5.15
C GLY A 419 -22.08 21.07 5.98
N ASN A 420 -22.48 19.94 5.38
CA ASN A 420 -22.99 18.78 6.13
C ASN A 420 -22.53 17.47 5.46
N SER A 421 -21.25 17.12 5.65
CA SER A 421 -20.67 15.88 5.11
C SER A 421 -21.12 14.68 5.94
N PHE A 422 -22.38 14.29 5.79
CA PHE A 422 -22.81 13.00 6.29
C PHE A 422 -22.35 11.92 5.31
N ALA A 423 -21.44 11.04 5.76
CA ALA A 423 -21.02 9.84 5.05
C ALA A 423 -21.49 8.58 5.79
N TRP A 424 -22.17 7.70 5.08
CA TRP A 424 -22.49 6.33 5.52
C TRP A 424 -21.48 5.36 4.92
N GLU A 425 -21.06 4.38 5.71
CA GLU A 425 -20.21 3.30 5.25
C GLU A 425 -20.88 1.96 5.50
N GLN A 426 -20.89 1.10 4.49
CA GLN A 426 -21.49 -0.23 4.58
C GLN A 426 -20.67 -1.24 3.78
N LEU A 427 -20.60 -2.46 4.30
CA LEU A 427 -20.02 -3.57 3.56
C LEU A 427 -21.02 -4.12 2.54
N SER A 428 -20.53 -4.35 1.32
CA SER A 428 -21.31 -4.89 0.22
C SER A 428 -20.76 -6.24 -0.24
N ASP A 429 -21.66 -7.10 -0.69
CA ASP A 429 -21.31 -8.35 -1.35
C ASP A 429 -20.78 -8.06 -2.77
N LEU A 430 -19.66 -8.69 -3.15
CA LEU A 430 -19.22 -8.74 -4.55
C LEU A 430 -20.02 -9.83 -5.26
N GLY A 431 -20.44 -9.58 -6.50
CA GLY A 431 -21.22 -10.55 -7.28
C GLY A 431 -22.72 -10.54 -6.96
N GLY A 432 -23.26 -9.40 -6.54
CA GLY A 432 -24.67 -9.22 -6.24
C GLY A 432 -25.05 -7.77 -5.94
N THR A 433 -26.33 -7.57 -5.65
CA THR A 433 -26.90 -6.27 -5.31
C THR A 433 -27.11 -6.14 -3.81
N THR A 434 -26.50 -5.12 -3.21
CA THR A 434 -26.65 -4.79 -1.78
C THR A 434 -27.49 -3.52 -1.65
N PHE A 435 -28.56 -3.58 -0.87
CA PHE A 435 -29.30 -2.38 -0.49
C PHE A 435 -28.59 -1.68 0.65
N ILE A 436 -28.58 -0.35 0.57
CA ILE A 436 -27.96 0.48 1.60
C ILE A 436 -28.91 0.56 2.79
N GLU A 437 -28.43 0.08 3.92
CA GLU A 437 -29.11 0.07 5.20
C GLU A 437 -28.65 1.28 6.00
N LEU A 438 -29.55 2.24 6.17
CA LEU A 438 -29.27 3.40 7.01
C LEU A 438 -29.53 3.08 8.50
N PRO A 439 -28.80 3.74 9.42
CA PRO A 439 -29.07 3.65 10.86
C PRO A 439 -30.54 3.92 11.20
N LEU A 440 -31.04 3.29 12.27
CA LEU A 440 -32.43 3.44 12.71
C LEU A 440 -32.78 4.93 12.91
N GLY A 441 -33.83 5.39 12.25
CA GLY A 441 -34.30 6.78 12.32
C GLY A 441 -33.64 7.73 11.32
N GLN A 442 -32.73 7.24 10.46
CA GLN A 442 -32.21 7.98 9.31
C GLN A 442 -32.87 7.50 8.02
N SER A 443 -33.14 8.44 7.11
CA SER A 443 -33.61 8.18 5.75
C SER A 443 -32.75 8.95 4.77
N LEU A 444 -32.56 8.41 3.57
CA LEU A 444 -32.02 9.20 2.48
C LEU A 444 -33.01 10.35 2.23
N GLU A 445 -32.49 11.55 2.02
CA GLU A 445 -33.26 12.66 1.52
C GLU A 445 -33.03 12.80 0.01
N PRO A 446 -33.99 13.34 -0.76
CA PRO A 446 -33.74 13.66 -2.15
C PRO A 446 -32.54 14.61 -2.27
N GLY A 447 -31.63 14.33 -3.20
CA GLY A 447 -30.40 15.12 -3.34
C GLY A 447 -29.32 14.44 -4.15
N GLU A 448 -28.14 15.08 -4.18
CA GLU A 448 -26.94 14.55 -4.82
C GLU A 448 -26.17 13.67 -3.83
N TYR A 449 -25.74 12.50 -4.29
CA TYR A 449 -24.93 11.56 -3.52
C TYR A 449 -23.71 11.13 -4.32
N VAL A 450 -22.60 10.94 -3.60
CA VAL A 450 -21.39 10.31 -4.10
C VAL A 450 -21.32 8.91 -3.50
N VAL A 451 -21.24 7.90 -4.36
CA VAL A 451 -21.12 6.49 -3.95
C VAL A 451 -19.76 5.97 -4.34
N THR A 452 -18.92 5.69 -3.35
CA THR A 452 -17.57 5.18 -3.52
C THR A 452 -17.49 3.71 -3.14
N LEU A 453 -17.01 2.88 -4.05
CA LEU A 453 -16.69 1.47 -3.81
C LEU A 453 -15.18 1.30 -3.60
N ARG A 454 -14.79 0.62 -2.52
CA ARG A 454 -13.41 0.13 -2.30
C ARG A 454 -13.39 -1.39 -2.36
N THR A 455 -12.58 -1.95 -3.24
CA THR A 455 -12.48 -3.39 -3.49
C THR A 455 -11.25 -4.02 -2.82
N PRO A 456 -11.23 -5.35 -2.58
CA PRO A 456 -10.13 -6.04 -1.89
C PRO A 456 -8.77 -5.93 -2.55
N ASP A 457 -8.72 -5.71 -3.86
CA ASP A 457 -7.51 -5.47 -4.63
C ASP A 457 -6.91 -4.07 -4.41
N GLY A 458 -7.50 -3.26 -3.52
CA GLY A 458 -7.12 -1.88 -3.27
C GLY A 458 -7.77 -0.89 -4.24
N GLY A 459 -8.58 -1.36 -5.20
CA GLY A 459 -9.25 -0.50 -6.16
C GLY A 459 -10.28 0.42 -5.51
N ILE A 460 -10.40 1.64 -6.03
CA ILE A 460 -11.43 2.61 -5.65
C ILE A 460 -12.19 3.04 -6.90
N GLN A 461 -13.52 2.93 -6.85
CA GLN A 461 -14.44 3.42 -7.89
C GLN A 461 -15.42 4.40 -7.25
N THR A 462 -15.82 5.44 -7.96
CA THR A 462 -16.77 6.45 -7.45
C THR A 462 -17.80 6.78 -8.51
N VAL A 463 -19.07 6.87 -8.10
CA VAL A 463 -20.20 7.21 -8.96
C VAL A 463 -21.04 8.29 -8.27
N ASP A 464 -21.26 9.39 -8.98
CA ASP A 464 -22.24 10.40 -8.57
C ASP A 464 -23.64 9.97 -8.99
N THR A 465 -24.62 10.23 -8.14
CA THR A 465 -26.02 9.97 -8.46
C THR A 465 -26.95 11.04 -7.88
N GLN A 466 -28.01 11.34 -8.62
CA GLN A 466 -29.13 12.16 -8.14
C GLN A 466 -30.21 11.19 -7.65
N ILE A 467 -30.81 11.50 -6.51
CA ILE A 467 -31.88 10.67 -5.95
C ILE A 467 -33.11 11.52 -5.72
N GLU A 468 -34.25 11.06 -6.24
CA GLU A 468 -35.54 11.71 -6.06
C GLU A 468 -36.41 11.02 -4.98
N MET A 469 -37.45 11.71 -4.54
CA MET A 469 -38.36 11.19 -3.51
C MET A 469 -39.11 9.95 -4.02
N GLY A 470 -39.07 8.87 -3.24
CA GLY A 470 -39.70 7.60 -3.61
C GLY A 470 -38.99 6.82 -4.73
N GLU A 471 -37.80 7.27 -5.14
CA GLU A 471 -36.97 6.59 -6.13
C GLU A 471 -36.13 5.46 -5.49
N GLU A 472 -35.95 4.36 -6.23
CA GLU A 472 -34.96 3.34 -5.94
C GLU A 472 -33.88 3.41 -7.02
N GLN A 473 -32.67 3.79 -6.61
CA GLN A 473 -31.55 4.04 -7.48
C GLN A 473 -30.55 2.89 -7.39
N THR A 474 -30.36 2.13 -8.47
CA THR A 474 -29.30 1.09 -8.53
C THR A 474 -28.03 1.66 -9.14
N ILE A 475 -26.89 1.41 -8.51
CA ILE A 475 -25.56 1.88 -8.94
C ILE A 475 -24.70 0.65 -9.23
N GLY A 476 -24.31 0.50 -10.49
CA GLY A 476 -23.48 -0.61 -10.96
C GLY A 476 -21.99 -0.32 -10.80
N PHE A 477 -21.23 -1.26 -10.24
CA PHE A 477 -19.77 -1.29 -10.26
C PHE A 477 -19.26 -2.58 -10.88
N ALA A 478 -18.08 -2.55 -11.49
CA ALA A 478 -17.43 -3.73 -12.05
C ALA A 478 -16.18 -4.08 -11.23
N THR A 479 -15.97 -5.36 -10.94
CA THR A 479 -14.68 -5.83 -10.41
C THR A 479 -13.73 -6.19 -11.55
N PRO A 480 -12.40 -6.21 -11.33
CA PRO A 480 -11.45 -6.70 -12.30
C PRO A 480 -11.86 -8.07 -12.85
N THR A 481 -11.71 -8.24 -14.16
CA THR A 481 -11.96 -9.52 -14.83
C THR A 481 -10.65 -10.29 -14.93
N SER A 482 -10.77 -11.61 -14.93
CA SER A 482 -9.64 -12.50 -15.14
C SER A 482 -9.76 -13.19 -16.50
N PRO A 483 -8.66 -13.38 -17.25
CA PRO A 483 -8.68 -14.17 -18.48
C PRO A 483 -9.05 -15.64 -18.23
N HIS A 484 -8.90 -16.13 -17.00
CA HIS A 484 -9.12 -17.52 -16.66
C HIS A 484 -10.02 -17.69 -15.43
N SER A 485 -10.93 -18.67 -15.46
CA SER A 485 -11.88 -18.94 -14.38
C SER A 485 -11.21 -19.25 -13.04
N TRP A 486 -10.05 -19.90 -13.07
CA TRP A 486 -9.27 -20.30 -11.89
C TRP A 486 -8.41 -19.15 -11.31
N MET A 487 -8.27 -18.03 -12.02
CA MET A 487 -7.56 -16.84 -11.54
C MET A 487 -8.48 -15.75 -10.99
N LYS A 488 -9.81 -15.93 -11.07
CA LYS A 488 -10.76 -14.88 -10.67
C LYS A 488 -10.56 -14.41 -9.21
N PHE A 489 -10.33 -15.33 -8.27
CA PHE A 489 -10.07 -14.99 -6.87
C PHE A 489 -8.74 -14.23 -6.68
N PRO A 490 -7.58 -14.76 -7.11
CA PRO A 490 -6.31 -14.05 -7.00
C PRO A 490 -6.33 -12.65 -7.64
N VAL A 491 -7.06 -12.48 -8.73
CA VAL A 491 -7.22 -11.19 -9.40
C VAL A 491 -8.10 -10.25 -8.57
N LEU A 492 -9.21 -10.76 -8.03
CA LEU A 492 -10.13 -9.98 -7.20
C LEU A 492 -9.50 -9.51 -5.88
N THR A 493 -8.59 -10.29 -5.30
CA THR A 493 -7.87 -9.94 -4.06
C THR A 493 -6.62 -9.12 -4.31
N GLY A 494 -6.29 -8.80 -5.57
CA GLY A 494 -5.06 -8.09 -5.93
C GLY A 494 -3.78 -8.92 -5.84
N SER A 495 -3.86 -10.20 -5.45
CA SER A 495 -2.70 -11.10 -5.36
C SER A 495 -2.01 -11.29 -6.72
N ILE A 496 -2.77 -11.18 -7.81
CA ILE A 496 -2.24 -11.19 -9.18
C ILE A 496 -2.91 -10.07 -9.99
N GLN A 497 -2.10 -9.28 -10.69
CA GLN A 497 -2.59 -8.45 -11.78
C GLN A 497 -2.33 -9.18 -13.11
N PRO A 498 -3.38 -9.68 -13.79
CA PRO A 498 -3.19 -10.44 -15.00
C PRO A 498 -2.68 -9.49 -16.09
N ILE A 499 -1.62 -9.89 -16.79
CA ILE A 499 -1.16 -9.18 -17.97
C ILE A 499 -1.92 -9.77 -19.14
N TRP A 500 -2.74 -8.93 -19.79
CA TRP A 500 -3.44 -9.28 -21.01
C TRP A 500 -2.41 -9.32 -22.15
N SER A 501 -1.76 -10.45 -22.36
CA SER A 501 -1.07 -10.70 -23.62
C SER A 501 -2.07 -11.31 -24.59
N GLU A 502 -2.05 -10.89 -25.86
CA GLU A 502 -2.72 -11.67 -26.91
C GLU A 502 -2.23 -13.12 -26.84
N PRO A 503 -3.13 -14.10 -26.99
CA PRO A 503 -2.73 -15.50 -27.02
C PRO A 503 -1.78 -15.70 -28.20
N ASP A 504 -0.49 -15.81 -27.89
CA ASP A 504 0.51 -16.25 -28.85
C ASP A 504 0.23 -17.73 -29.15
N HIS A 505 -0.58 -17.96 -30.18
CA HIS A 505 -1.08 -19.27 -30.58
C HIS A 505 0.05 -20.25 -30.93
N ASP A 506 1.26 -19.77 -31.20
CA ASP A 506 2.43 -20.59 -31.51
C ASP A 506 3.21 -21.07 -30.26
N ALA A 507 2.95 -20.50 -29.08
CA ALA A 507 3.64 -20.84 -27.82
C ALA A 507 3.05 -22.05 -27.05
N LEU A 508 1.94 -22.64 -27.53
CA LEU A 508 1.28 -23.79 -26.88
C LEU A 508 1.94 -25.15 -27.19
N ARG A 509 3.06 -25.18 -27.92
CA ARG A 509 3.85 -26.39 -28.14
C ARG A 509 4.75 -26.66 -26.94
N ASP A 510 4.23 -27.45 -26.00
CA ASP A 510 4.94 -28.32 -25.05
C ASP A 510 6.39 -27.90 -24.74
N THR A 511 6.58 -26.74 -24.12
CA THR A 511 7.84 -26.43 -23.45
C THR A 511 7.79 -27.16 -22.11
N GLY A 512 8.58 -28.22 -21.98
CA GLY A 512 8.78 -28.99 -20.75
C GLY A 512 9.41 -28.18 -19.61
N ASP A 513 8.92 -26.97 -19.35
CA ASP A 513 9.22 -26.17 -18.17
C ASP A 513 8.46 -26.77 -16.98
N GLY A 514 8.87 -27.97 -16.58
CA GLY A 514 8.39 -28.65 -15.39
C GLY A 514 8.60 -27.75 -14.18
N ILE A 515 7.51 -27.35 -13.54
CA ILE A 515 7.55 -26.77 -12.21
C ILE A 515 7.53 -27.94 -11.24
N GLU A 516 8.59 -28.10 -10.47
CA GLU A 516 8.64 -29.08 -9.39
C GLU A 516 8.21 -28.40 -8.11
N ALA A 517 7.20 -28.97 -7.45
CA ALA A 517 6.78 -28.54 -6.12
C ALA A 517 7.05 -29.70 -5.16
N ARG A 518 8.05 -29.51 -4.29
CA ARG A 518 8.46 -30.47 -3.28
C ARG A 518 8.03 -29.97 -1.91
N PRO A 519 7.20 -30.69 -1.16
CA PRO A 519 6.87 -30.24 0.18
C PRO A 519 8.11 -30.26 1.08
N LEU A 520 8.20 -29.24 1.92
CA LEU A 520 9.08 -29.17 3.07
C LEU A 520 8.20 -29.42 4.30
N GLY A 521 8.62 -30.27 5.23
CA GLY A 521 7.94 -30.35 6.51
C GLY A 521 8.01 -29.03 7.28
N GLY A 522 7.49 -29.00 8.52
CA GLY A 522 7.47 -27.76 9.28
C GLY A 522 8.88 -27.16 9.45
N LEU A 523 9.06 -25.87 9.16
CA LEU A 523 10.34 -25.19 9.38
C LEU A 523 10.50 -24.87 10.87
N THR A 524 11.31 -25.65 11.59
CA THR A 524 11.57 -25.50 13.04
C THR A 524 12.49 -24.35 13.37
N ALA A 525 13.44 -24.09 12.48
CA ALA A 525 14.32 -22.94 12.53
C ALA A 525 14.32 -22.30 11.14
N PHE A 526 14.81 -21.07 11.06
CA PHE A 526 14.87 -20.27 9.83
C PHE A 526 15.69 -20.93 8.69
N LEU A 527 16.36 -22.06 8.96
CA LEU A 527 17.08 -22.91 8.00
C LEU A 527 16.95 -24.43 8.25
N ASP A 528 16.24 -24.88 9.30
CA ASP A 528 16.12 -26.31 9.63
C ASP A 528 14.76 -26.86 9.17
N VAL A 529 14.79 -27.79 8.23
CA VAL A 529 13.63 -28.55 7.75
C VAL A 529 13.38 -29.71 8.72
N VAL A 530 12.15 -29.85 9.22
CA VAL A 530 11.73 -31.10 9.87
C VAL A 530 11.31 -32.07 8.77
N ASP A 531 12.02 -33.19 8.63
CA ASP A 531 11.75 -34.20 7.59
C ASP A 531 10.46 -35.01 7.80
N ASP A 532 9.71 -34.79 8.90
CA ASP A 532 8.37 -35.38 9.09
C ASP A 532 7.38 -34.74 8.12
N PHE A 533 7.36 -35.26 6.90
CA PHE A 533 6.33 -34.97 5.93
C PHE A 533 5.09 -35.82 6.22
N PRO A 534 3.93 -35.21 6.41
CA PRO A 534 2.72 -36.00 6.51
C PRO A 534 2.31 -36.53 5.14
N ASP A 535 2.23 -37.86 5.01
CA ASP A 535 1.70 -38.60 3.83
C ASP A 535 0.29 -38.14 3.36
N SER A 536 -0.36 -37.26 4.14
CA SER A 536 -1.71 -36.76 3.92
C SER A 536 -1.78 -35.56 2.97
N THR A 537 -0.68 -34.88 2.63
CA THR A 537 -0.72 -33.73 1.72
C THR A 537 -0.42 -34.16 0.28
N SER A 538 -1.29 -33.79 -0.66
CA SER A 538 -1.12 -34.11 -2.09
C SER A 538 -1.27 -32.88 -2.95
N LEU A 539 -0.40 -32.79 -3.96
CA LEU A 539 -0.55 -31.83 -5.06
C LEU A 539 -1.55 -32.41 -6.07
N ALA A 540 -2.47 -31.58 -6.52
CA ALA A 540 -3.34 -31.91 -7.64
C ALA A 540 -2.98 -31.02 -8.83
N ASP A 541 -2.97 -31.60 -10.03
CA ASP A 541 -2.80 -30.86 -11.28
C ASP A 541 -3.86 -29.75 -11.32
N GLY A 542 -3.42 -28.51 -11.41
CA GLY A 542 -4.28 -27.36 -11.64
C GLY A 542 -4.35 -27.00 -13.12
N ALA A 543 -4.89 -25.81 -13.39
CA ALA A 543 -4.97 -25.30 -14.75
C ALA A 543 -3.63 -24.68 -15.20
N VAL A 544 -3.38 -24.71 -16.50
CA VAL A 544 -2.15 -24.17 -17.13
C VAL A 544 -2.54 -23.29 -18.31
N ASP A 545 -1.85 -22.16 -18.45
CA ASP A 545 -1.86 -21.31 -19.64
C ASP A 545 -0.39 -21.04 -20.09
N PRO A 546 -0.17 -20.33 -21.22
CA PRO A 546 1.18 -20.04 -21.73
C PRO A 546 2.11 -19.27 -20.76
N ARG A 547 1.55 -18.64 -19.73
CA ARG A 547 2.28 -17.85 -18.73
C ARG A 547 2.13 -18.39 -17.32
N TYR A 548 0.95 -18.83 -16.91
CA TYR A 548 0.66 -19.17 -15.53
C TYR A 548 0.31 -20.65 -15.37
N THR A 549 0.77 -21.24 -14.26
CA THR A 549 0.39 -22.58 -13.81
C THR A 549 -0.24 -22.49 -12.42
N GLN A 550 -1.43 -23.06 -12.24
CA GLN A 550 -2.01 -23.28 -10.92
C GLN A 550 -1.60 -24.67 -10.40
N ILE A 551 -1.18 -24.74 -9.15
CA ILE A 551 -0.97 -25.98 -8.41
C ILE A 551 -1.90 -25.96 -7.20
N ARG A 552 -2.87 -26.87 -7.16
CA ARG A 552 -3.83 -26.96 -6.04
C ARG A 552 -3.27 -27.87 -4.96
N ILE A 553 -3.47 -27.47 -3.71
CA ILE A 553 -2.92 -28.18 -2.56
C ILE A 553 -4.08 -28.76 -1.74
N ALA A 554 -4.07 -30.08 -1.55
CA ALA A 554 -5.06 -30.77 -0.74
C ALA A 554 -4.41 -31.32 0.54
N ASP A 555 -5.09 -31.15 1.68
CA ASP A 555 -4.63 -31.63 2.99
C ASP A 555 -5.59 -32.67 3.55
N LYS A 556 -5.23 -33.96 3.47
CA LYS A 556 -6.08 -35.08 3.93
C LYS A 556 -6.26 -35.17 5.45
N PHE A 557 -5.60 -34.33 6.24
CA PHE A 557 -5.85 -34.28 7.69
C PHE A 557 -7.24 -33.74 8.02
N GLY A 558 -7.95 -34.34 8.96
CA GLY A 558 -9.28 -33.84 9.36
C GLY A 558 -9.24 -32.46 10.04
N ARG A 559 -8.25 -32.21 10.92
CA ARG A 559 -8.05 -30.93 11.63
C ARG A 559 -6.57 -30.73 11.94
N ARG A 560 -5.86 -29.93 11.15
CA ARG A 560 -4.42 -29.73 11.33
C ARG A 560 -4.12 -28.91 12.59
N PHE A 561 -4.84 -27.82 12.79
CA PHE A 561 -4.55 -26.84 13.85
C PHE A 561 -5.64 -26.81 14.93
N SER A 562 -6.03 -27.97 15.46
CA SER A 562 -6.96 -27.98 16.59
C SER A 562 -6.30 -27.48 17.88
N ARG A 563 -7.11 -26.99 18.82
CA ARG A 563 -6.62 -26.37 20.06
C ARG A 563 -5.64 -27.29 20.81
N GLY A 564 -4.43 -26.80 21.06
CA GLY A 564 -3.38 -27.55 21.77
C GLY A 564 -2.57 -28.50 20.89
N MET A 565 -2.88 -28.64 19.60
CA MET A 565 -2.01 -29.37 18.67
C MET A 565 -0.78 -28.54 18.30
N LEU A 566 0.37 -29.19 18.30
CA LEU A 566 1.66 -28.63 17.85
C LEU A 566 1.86 -28.81 16.33
N ALA A 567 0.80 -28.70 15.55
CA ALA A 567 0.95 -28.72 14.09
C ALA A 567 1.64 -27.46 13.61
N ARG A 568 2.54 -27.61 12.65
CA ARG A 568 3.32 -26.51 12.05
C ARG A 568 2.79 -26.18 10.65
N PRO A 569 3.01 -24.95 10.17
CA PRO A 569 2.80 -24.62 8.76
C PRO A 569 3.62 -25.54 7.85
N ILE A 570 3.05 -25.93 6.71
CA ILE A 570 3.78 -26.61 5.65
C ILE A 570 4.30 -25.56 4.68
N PHE A 571 5.53 -25.76 4.24
CA PHE A 571 6.11 -25.01 3.14
C PHE A 571 6.32 -25.93 1.95
N PHE A 572 6.39 -25.37 0.76
CA PHE A 572 6.77 -26.08 -0.45
C PHE A 572 7.95 -25.38 -1.05
N GLU A 573 8.94 -26.16 -1.44
CA GLU A 573 10.00 -25.77 -2.34
C GLU A 573 9.44 -25.82 -3.77
N LEU A 574 9.45 -24.69 -4.46
CA LEU A 574 9.06 -24.58 -5.85
C LEU A 574 10.28 -24.20 -6.67
N SER A 575 10.64 -25.07 -7.60
CA SER A 575 11.73 -24.86 -8.54
C SER A 575 11.22 -24.95 -9.97
N ARG A 576 11.90 -24.24 -10.86
CA ARG A 576 11.82 -24.47 -12.31
C ARG A 576 13.03 -25.34 -12.69
N ASN A 577 12.97 -26.03 -13.82
CA ASN A 577 14.12 -26.76 -14.41
C ASN A 577 15.41 -25.94 -14.58
N ASP A 578 15.35 -24.63 -14.34
CA ASP A 578 16.49 -23.75 -14.16
C ASP A 578 16.92 -23.73 -12.68
N PRO A 579 18.02 -24.42 -12.30
CA PRO A 579 18.45 -24.58 -10.90
C PRO A 579 18.80 -23.24 -10.22
N ALA A 580 18.89 -22.14 -10.97
CA ALA A 580 19.12 -20.82 -10.40
C ALA A 580 17.92 -20.28 -9.62
N ARG A 581 16.70 -20.81 -9.78
CA ARG A 581 15.51 -20.22 -9.19
C ARG A 581 14.73 -21.15 -8.28
N LEU A 582 14.80 -20.83 -6.98
CA LEU A 582 14.16 -21.57 -5.91
C LEU A 582 13.37 -20.61 -5.01
N GLU A 583 12.06 -20.85 -4.90
CA GLU A 583 11.19 -20.15 -3.96
C GLU A 583 10.56 -21.15 -2.98
N ILE A 584 10.42 -20.76 -1.73
CA ILE A 584 9.75 -21.53 -0.70
C ILE A 584 8.45 -20.82 -0.32
N ALA A 585 7.31 -21.43 -0.60
CA ALA A 585 5.99 -20.83 -0.35
C ALA A 585 5.24 -21.58 0.76
N VAL A 586 4.59 -20.84 1.66
CA VAL A 586 3.72 -21.46 2.67
C VAL A 586 2.44 -21.99 2.03
N ALA A 587 2.00 -23.17 2.46
CA ALA A 587 0.67 -23.69 2.16
C ALA A 587 -0.22 -23.53 3.41
N PRO A 588 -1.16 -22.56 3.44
CA PRO A 588 -2.02 -22.34 4.59
C PRO A 588 -3.10 -23.42 4.68
N LEU A 589 -2.73 -24.64 5.04
CA LEU A 589 -3.61 -25.82 5.06
C LEU A 589 -4.32 -25.96 6.41
N ILE A 590 -5.65 -26.08 6.43
CA ILE A 590 -6.42 -26.20 7.68
C ILE A 590 -6.78 -27.66 8.01
N GLY A 591 -6.81 -28.51 6.98
CA GLY A 591 -7.37 -29.86 6.99
C GLY A 591 -8.81 -29.94 6.45
N PHE A 592 -9.30 -31.13 6.13
CA PHE A 592 -10.69 -31.40 5.73
C PHE A 592 -11.65 -31.51 6.92
N ASP A 593 -12.55 -30.54 7.04
CA ASP A 593 -13.92 -30.77 7.53
C ASP A 593 -14.94 -30.09 6.58
N THR A 594 -14.77 -30.31 5.27
CA THR A 594 -15.58 -29.70 4.20
C THR A 594 -17.03 -30.20 4.15
N ALA A 595 -17.36 -31.26 4.89
CA ALA A 595 -18.71 -31.82 4.92
C ALA A 595 -19.73 -30.95 5.70
N LYS A 596 -19.26 -29.96 6.48
CA LYS A 596 -20.13 -29.11 7.32
C LYS A 596 -19.97 -27.60 7.11
N GLU A 597 -18.93 -27.13 6.44
CA GLU A 597 -18.70 -25.70 6.22
C GLU A 597 -19.12 -25.25 4.82
N HIS A 598 -19.93 -24.19 4.76
CA HIS A 598 -20.45 -23.58 3.54
C HIS A 598 -19.43 -22.73 2.76
N SER A 599 -18.14 -22.74 3.12
CA SER A 599 -17.09 -21.97 2.43
C SER A 599 -15.79 -22.78 2.40
N PRO A 600 -15.32 -23.25 1.24
CA PRO A 600 -14.05 -23.97 1.17
C PRO A 600 -12.88 -23.01 1.40
N TRP A 601 -11.82 -23.49 2.06
CA TRP A 601 -10.52 -22.81 2.17
C TRP A 601 -9.53 -23.62 1.34
N VAL A 602 -9.32 -23.21 0.08
CA VAL A 602 -8.51 -23.98 -0.87
C VAL A 602 -7.26 -23.20 -1.24
N PRO A 603 -6.10 -23.53 -0.66
CA PRO A 603 -4.85 -22.92 -1.06
C PRO A 603 -4.39 -23.46 -2.42
N SER A 604 -3.80 -22.57 -3.20
CA SER A 604 -3.13 -22.89 -4.46
C SER A 604 -1.88 -22.03 -4.64
N PHE A 605 -0.91 -22.56 -5.37
CA PHE A 605 0.20 -21.79 -5.88
C PHE A 605 -0.11 -21.37 -7.31
N ILE A 606 0.01 -20.09 -7.61
CA ILE A 606 -0.01 -19.59 -8.98
C ILE A 606 1.42 -19.24 -9.36
N VAL A 607 1.93 -19.89 -10.40
CA VAL A 607 3.32 -19.85 -10.81
C VAL A 607 3.42 -19.11 -12.15
N ASP A 608 4.09 -17.94 -12.17
CA ASP A 608 4.40 -17.21 -13.40
C ASP A 608 5.65 -17.81 -14.06
N ARG A 609 5.41 -18.62 -15.09
CA ARG A 609 6.42 -19.32 -15.88
C ARG A 609 7.38 -18.37 -16.59
N LYS A 610 6.93 -17.13 -16.85
CA LYS A 610 7.70 -16.08 -17.56
C LYS A 610 8.31 -15.05 -16.60
N ALA A 611 8.17 -15.20 -15.29
CA ALA A 611 8.76 -14.25 -14.37
C ALA A 611 10.29 -14.20 -14.49
N THR A 612 10.86 -13.00 -14.45
CA THR A 612 12.31 -12.75 -14.48
C THR A 612 12.94 -13.03 -13.10
N ALA A 613 14.28 -13.11 -13.02
CA ALA A 613 14.98 -13.30 -11.73
C ALA A 613 14.68 -12.20 -10.69
N SER A 614 14.41 -10.98 -11.15
CA SER A 614 14.00 -9.85 -10.30
C SER A 614 12.55 -9.92 -9.82
N ARG A 615 11.71 -10.73 -10.47
CA ARG A 615 10.29 -10.88 -10.14
C ARG A 615 10.07 -12.13 -9.31
N ARG A 616 8.97 -12.18 -8.56
CA ARG A 616 8.52 -13.42 -7.92
C ARG A 616 8.06 -14.43 -8.96
N MET A 617 8.26 -15.71 -8.68
CA MET A 617 7.76 -16.81 -9.49
C MET A 617 6.40 -17.28 -8.96
N VAL A 618 6.26 -17.38 -7.64
CA VAL A 618 5.14 -18.01 -6.97
C VAL A 618 4.31 -16.97 -6.23
N THR A 619 3.00 -17.07 -6.39
CA THR A 619 2.00 -16.37 -5.59
C THR A 619 1.14 -17.39 -4.86
N VAL A 620 0.96 -17.24 -3.56
CA VAL A 620 0.05 -18.09 -2.78
C VAL A 620 -1.33 -17.45 -2.80
N ALA A 621 -2.31 -18.17 -3.33
CA ALA A 621 -3.70 -17.73 -3.37
C ALA A 621 -4.59 -18.69 -2.60
N VAL A 622 -5.61 -18.16 -1.93
CA VAL A 622 -6.60 -18.96 -1.19
C VAL A 622 -7.98 -18.65 -1.75
N GLU A 623 -8.64 -19.65 -2.33
CA GLU A 623 -10.06 -19.55 -2.67
C GLU A 623 -10.86 -19.69 -1.36
N ALA A 624 -11.33 -18.55 -0.84
CA ALA A 624 -12.11 -18.47 0.40
C ALA A 624 -13.15 -17.34 0.33
N PRO A 625 -14.35 -17.58 -0.25
CA PRO A 625 -15.38 -16.55 -0.44
C PRO A 625 -15.76 -15.76 0.82
N ARG A 626 -15.73 -16.41 2.00
CA ARG A 626 -16.03 -15.74 3.28
C ARG A 626 -14.92 -14.80 3.75
N TRP A 627 -13.67 -15.05 3.34
CA TRP A 627 -12.48 -14.39 3.88
C TRP A 627 -11.71 -13.56 2.84
N ALA A 628 -12.11 -13.62 1.57
CA ALA A 628 -11.42 -12.95 0.48
C ALA A 628 -11.30 -11.43 0.68
N GLY A 629 -12.32 -10.77 1.24
CA GLY A 629 -12.24 -9.34 1.59
C GLY A 629 -11.13 -9.06 2.60
N LEU A 630 -11.09 -9.83 3.70
CA LEU A 630 -10.06 -9.69 4.73
C LEU A 630 -8.64 -9.98 4.20
N LEU A 631 -8.50 -11.03 3.39
CA LEU A 631 -7.23 -11.39 2.77
C LEU A 631 -6.77 -10.34 1.75
N GLY A 632 -7.68 -9.78 0.95
CA GLY A 632 -7.36 -8.69 0.02
C GLY A 632 -6.95 -7.41 0.73
N PHE A 633 -7.63 -6.99 1.81
CA PHE A 633 -7.15 -5.83 2.58
C PHE A 633 -5.79 -6.08 3.25
N LEU A 634 -5.50 -7.33 3.64
CA LEU A 634 -4.19 -7.69 4.17
C LEU A 634 -3.09 -7.69 3.08
N GLU A 635 -3.44 -8.11 1.86
CA GLU A 635 -2.62 -8.02 0.64
C GLU A 635 -2.31 -6.55 0.31
N ALA A 636 -3.35 -5.71 0.24
CA ALA A 636 -3.25 -4.28 -0.02
C ALA A 636 -2.61 -3.48 1.14
N ARG A 637 -2.31 -4.14 2.27
CA ARG A 637 -1.82 -3.51 3.51
C ARG A 637 -2.74 -2.43 4.07
N ASP A 638 -4.01 -2.43 3.70
CA ASP A 638 -5.01 -1.45 4.10
C ASP A 638 -5.71 -1.89 5.39
N ALA A 639 -4.97 -1.83 6.49
CA ALA A 639 -5.50 -2.19 7.80
C ALA A 639 -6.67 -1.28 8.22
N ALA A 640 -6.67 -0.02 7.79
CA ALA A 640 -7.72 0.95 8.17
C ALA A 640 -9.08 0.57 7.60
N ASN A 641 -9.18 0.29 6.29
CA ASN A 641 -10.43 -0.19 5.70
C ASN A 641 -10.71 -1.65 6.06
N GLY A 642 -9.68 -2.49 6.17
CA GLY A 642 -9.83 -3.85 6.67
C GLY A 642 -10.43 -3.91 8.08
N ALA A 643 -10.10 -2.97 8.97
CA ALA A 643 -10.66 -2.93 10.32
C ALA A 643 -12.16 -2.64 10.36
N LYS A 644 -12.73 -2.02 9.31
CA LYS A 644 -14.18 -1.85 9.18
C LYS A 644 -14.89 -3.18 8.96
N LEU A 645 -14.19 -4.19 8.42
CA LEU A 645 -14.69 -5.59 8.43
C LEU A 645 -14.81 -6.17 9.84
N LEU A 646 -14.13 -5.58 10.83
CA LEU A 646 -14.02 -6.08 12.19
C LEU A 646 -14.86 -5.29 13.21
N ASP A 647 -15.45 -4.14 12.83
CA ASP A 647 -16.26 -3.30 13.73
C ASP A 647 -17.57 -4.00 14.17
N GLU A 648 -17.87 -3.90 15.47
CA GLU A 648 -19.03 -4.49 16.15
C GLU A 648 -20.37 -4.02 15.57
N ARG A 649 -20.44 -2.81 15.00
CA ARG A 649 -21.66 -2.28 14.38
C ARG A 649 -22.02 -2.98 13.07
N LEU A 650 -21.09 -3.71 12.44
CA LEU A 650 -21.22 -4.33 11.12
C LEU A 650 -21.47 -5.85 11.13
N HIS A 651 -22.01 -6.37 12.24
CA HIS A 651 -22.71 -7.66 12.39
C HIS A 651 -21.86 -8.95 12.38
N SER A 652 -22.14 -9.77 13.42
CA SER A 652 -22.07 -11.24 13.63
C SER A 652 -21.08 -12.13 12.87
N LEU A 653 -20.60 -11.82 11.68
CA LEU A 653 -19.68 -12.64 10.90
C LEU A 653 -18.23 -12.48 11.34
N ALA A 654 -17.79 -11.30 11.76
CA ALA A 654 -16.47 -11.09 12.38
C ALA A 654 -16.44 -11.70 13.80
N ILE A 655 -17.52 -11.57 14.56
CA ILE A 655 -17.68 -12.21 15.87
C ILE A 655 -17.87 -13.74 15.72
N SER A 656 -18.63 -14.21 14.73
CA SER A 656 -18.76 -15.64 14.39
C SER A 656 -17.48 -16.18 13.81
N ALA A 657 -16.70 -15.39 13.07
CA ALA A 657 -15.33 -15.70 12.65
C ALA A 657 -14.40 -15.85 13.86
N ILE A 658 -14.55 -14.93 14.82
CA ILE A 658 -13.89 -14.94 16.12
C ILE A 658 -14.37 -16.11 16.99
N HIS A 659 -15.60 -16.61 16.84
CA HIS A 659 -16.09 -17.82 17.52
C HIS A 659 -15.71 -19.12 16.78
N ASP A 660 -15.71 -19.09 15.44
CA ASP A 660 -15.26 -20.13 14.50
C ASP A 660 -13.73 -20.23 14.44
N LYS A 661 -13.00 -19.41 15.23
CA LYS A 661 -11.53 -19.38 15.31
C LYS A 661 -10.90 -20.74 15.59
N VAL A 662 -11.63 -21.65 16.23
CA VAL A 662 -11.17 -23.03 16.47
C VAL A 662 -11.07 -23.83 15.18
N ASN A 663 -11.90 -23.50 14.18
CA ASN A 663 -11.97 -24.19 12.90
C ASN A 663 -11.02 -23.60 11.86
N ASN A 664 -10.73 -22.28 11.91
CA ASN A 664 -9.80 -21.63 10.98
C ASN A 664 -8.85 -20.64 11.68
N PRO A 665 -7.64 -21.08 12.08
CA PRO A 665 -6.67 -20.22 12.74
C PRO A 665 -6.08 -19.14 11.82
N PHE A 666 -5.97 -19.39 10.51
CA PHE A 666 -5.40 -18.42 9.58
C PHE A 666 -6.29 -17.20 9.39
N ALA A 667 -7.60 -17.41 9.26
CA ALA A 667 -8.56 -16.31 9.24
C ALA A 667 -8.54 -15.51 10.55
N ALA A 668 -8.41 -16.19 11.70
CA ALA A 668 -8.30 -15.53 13.00
C ALA A 668 -7.02 -14.67 13.10
N ILE A 669 -5.88 -15.19 12.64
CA ILE A 669 -4.60 -14.45 12.59
C ILE A 669 -4.68 -13.27 11.61
N ALA A 670 -5.26 -13.45 10.42
CA ALA A 670 -5.46 -12.36 9.46
C ALA A 670 -6.30 -11.21 10.06
N GLY A 671 -7.37 -11.55 10.78
CA GLY A 671 -8.17 -10.57 11.53
C GLY A 671 -7.35 -9.88 12.62
N ALA A 672 -6.48 -10.61 13.32
CA ALA A 672 -5.62 -10.07 14.36
C ALA A 672 -4.58 -9.08 13.79
N LEU A 673 -3.98 -9.41 12.65
CA LEU A 673 -3.04 -8.56 11.92
C LEU A 673 -3.70 -7.23 11.51
N ILE A 674 -4.90 -7.29 10.92
CA ILE A 674 -5.66 -6.09 10.54
C ILE A 674 -6.03 -5.26 11.77
N ALA A 675 -6.57 -5.88 12.83
CA ALA A 675 -6.99 -5.18 14.04
C ALA A 675 -5.82 -4.47 14.74
N VAL A 676 -4.68 -5.14 14.89
CA VAL A 676 -3.48 -4.56 15.49
C VAL A 676 -2.85 -3.50 14.57
N GLY A 677 -2.82 -3.75 13.25
CA GLY A 677 -2.29 -2.81 12.25
C GLY A 677 -3.08 -1.50 12.15
N ALA A 678 -4.40 -1.55 12.33
CA ALA A 678 -5.28 -0.38 12.30
C ALA A 678 -5.27 0.43 13.61
N ALA A 679 -4.57 -0.05 14.65
CA ALA A 679 -4.49 0.58 15.96
C ALA A 679 -5.86 0.90 16.60
N VAL A 680 -6.87 0.03 16.42
CA VAL A 680 -8.24 0.27 16.90
C VAL A 680 -8.25 0.63 18.41
N PRO A 681 -8.77 1.81 18.82
CA PRO A 681 -8.63 2.32 20.19
C PRO A 681 -9.26 1.42 21.27
N ASP A 682 -10.45 0.87 21.02
CA ASP A 682 -11.25 0.08 21.97
C ASP A 682 -10.81 -1.40 22.11
N LEU A 683 -9.67 -1.77 21.51
CA LEU A 683 -9.10 -3.11 21.59
C LEU A 683 -8.81 -3.58 23.04
N LYS A 684 -8.59 -2.68 24.01
CA LYS A 684 -8.09 -3.05 25.36
C LYS A 684 -9.02 -4.00 26.13
N THR A 685 -10.33 -3.82 26.07
CA THR A 685 -11.27 -4.60 26.90
C THR A 685 -11.63 -5.96 26.30
N GLN A 686 -11.57 -6.10 24.97
CA GLN A 686 -12.02 -7.32 24.29
C GLN A 686 -10.91 -8.10 23.60
N TRP A 687 -9.90 -7.41 23.04
CA TRP A 687 -8.97 -8.04 22.10
C TRP A 687 -7.66 -8.51 22.74
N ASP A 688 -7.18 -7.88 23.80
CA ASP A 688 -5.95 -8.35 24.45
C ASP A 688 -6.11 -9.81 24.94
N PRO A 689 -7.18 -10.19 25.68
CA PRO A 689 -7.41 -11.60 26.04
C PRO A 689 -7.54 -12.53 24.83
N TRP A 690 -8.07 -12.01 23.72
CA TRP A 690 -8.22 -12.76 22.49
C TRP A 690 -6.88 -13.02 21.78
N LEU A 691 -5.98 -12.04 21.74
CA LEU A 691 -4.63 -12.21 21.21
C LEU A 691 -3.83 -13.22 22.02
N PHE A 692 -3.95 -13.19 23.36
CA PHE A 692 -3.40 -14.25 24.22
C PHE A 692 -3.99 -15.63 23.88
N ASN A 693 -5.29 -15.72 23.60
CA ASN A 693 -5.89 -16.99 23.20
C ASN A 693 -5.35 -17.50 21.86
N ILE A 694 -5.20 -16.64 20.83
CA ILE A 694 -4.61 -17.05 19.56
C ILE A 694 -3.18 -17.54 19.75
N ALA A 695 -2.36 -16.80 20.51
CA ALA A 695 -0.98 -17.17 20.79
C ALA A 695 -0.87 -18.52 21.53
N ASN A 696 -1.83 -18.84 22.40
CA ASN A 696 -1.78 -20.07 23.21
C ASN A 696 -2.52 -21.26 22.61
N TRP A 697 -3.58 -21.05 21.81
CA TRP A 697 -4.39 -22.16 21.29
C TRP A 697 -3.75 -22.88 20.11
N PHE A 698 -2.91 -22.17 19.35
CA PHE A 698 -2.20 -22.70 18.19
C PHE A 698 -0.68 -22.66 18.46
N PRO A 699 -0.17 -23.51 19.36
CA PRO A 699 1.22 -23.45 19.81
C PRO A 699 2.24 -23.75 18.69
N GLY A 700 1.82 -24.37 17.59
CA GLY A 700 2.67 -24.57 16.41
C GLY A 700 2.61 -23.45 15.36
N LEU A 701 1.77 -22.42 15.56
CA LEU A 701 1.74 -21.24 14.70
C LEU A 701 2.55 -20.09 15.31
N PRO A 702 3.56 -19.55 14.58
CA PRO A 702 4.40 -18.45 15.07
C PRO A 702 3.70 -17.08 15.04
N ASP A 703 2.73 -16.88 14.14
CA ASP A 703 2.09 -15.58 13.94
C ASP A 703 1.35 -15.06 15.18
N GLY A 704 0.67 -15.94 15.94
CA GLY A 704 -0.09 -15.56 17.13
C GLY A 704 0.73 -14.79 18.18
N PRO A 705 1.84 -15.37 18.68
CA PRO A 705 2.80 -14.67 19.53
C PRO A 705 3.32 -13.37 18.95
N ILE A 706 3.61 -13.30 17.64
CA ILE A 706 4.17 -12.11 16.99
C ILE A 706 3.17 -10.94 17.01
N VAL A 707 1.91 -11.21 16.66
CA VAL A 707 0.84 -10.21 16.67
C VAL A 707 0.61 -9.68 18.09
N LEU A 708 0.59 -10.58 19.08
CA LEU A 708 0.51 -10.22 20.50
C LEU A 708 1.72 -9.37 20.94
N ALA A 709 2.94 -9.79 20.59
CA ALA A 709 4.17 -9.08 20.92
C ALA A 709 4.17 -7.65 20.36
N ARG A 710 3.75 -7.47 19.09
CA ARG A 710 3.61 -6.14 18.48
C ARG A 710 2.61 -5.27 19.24
N ARG A 711 1.47 -5.84 19.66
CA ARG A 711 0.47 -5.13 20.46
C ARG A 711 1.02 -4.71 21.82
N LEU A 712 1.71 -5.61 22.52
CA LEU A 712 2.33 -5.34 23.82
C LEU A 712 3.44 -4.31 23.71
N LEU A 713 4.32 -4.42 22.71
CA LEU A 713 5.40 -3.47 22.45
C LEU A 713 4.87 -2.04 22.23
N THR A 714 3.78 -1.90 21.47
CA THR A 714 3.16 -0.59 21.22
C THR A 714 2.63 0.05 22.54
N LYS A 715 2.20 -0.79 23.48
CA LYS A 715 1.64 -0.41 24.78
C LYS A 715 2.65 -0.30 25.92
N ALA A 716 3.84 -0.89 25.78
CA ALA A 716 4.81 -0.97 26.86
C ALA A 716 5.23 0.42 27.33
N ARG A 717 5.09 0.68 28.63
CA ARG A 717 5.54 1.89 29.35
C ARG A 717 6.58 1.57 30.42
N SER A 718 6.74 0.29 30.74
CA SER A 718 7.70 -0.20 31.71
C SER A 718 8.63 -1.26 31.11
N GLU A 719 9.77 -1.45 31.76
CA GLU A 719 10.73 -2.51 31.40
C GLU A 719 10.10 -3.91 31.52
N SER A 720 9.19 -4.11 32.48
CA SER A 720 8.46 -5.37 32.64
C SER A 720 7.55 -5.66 31.43
N GLU A 721 6.80 -4.67 30.96
CA GLU A 721 5.94 -4.82 29.77
C GLU A 721 6.77 -4.99 28.49
N LEU A 722 7.92 -4.32 28.40
CA LEU A 722 8.85 -4.49 27.29
C LEU A 722 9.45 -5.90 27.27
N ASN A 723 9.80 -6.43 28.44
CA ASN A 723 10.28 -7.81 28.60
C ASN A 723 9.18 -8.83 28.28
N GLU A 724 7.92 -8.53 28.60
CA GLU A 724 6.80 -9.36 28.18
C GLU A 724 6.68 -9.39 26.65
N ALA A 725 6.70 -8.23 25.99
CA ALA A 725 6.70 -8.15 24.53
C ALA A 725 7.90 -8.89 23.91
N LYS A 726 9.10 -8.74 24.47
CA LYS A 726 10.31 -9.51 24.09
C LYS A 726 10.05 -11.00 24.15
N SER A 727 9.50 -11.51 25.26
CA SER A 727 9.25 -12.93 25.45
C SER A 727 8.35 -13.53 24.36
N TRP A 728 7.34 -12.77 23.91
CA TRP A 728 6.42 -13.18 22.85
C TRP A 728 7.03 -13.11 21.44
N PHE A 729 7.91 -12.15 21.15
CA PHE A 729 8.68 -12.15 19.88
C PHE A 729 9.63 -13.35 19.82
N VAL A 730 10.33 -13.65 20.92
CA VAL A 730 11.21 -14.82 21.03
C VAL A 730 10.40 -16.11 20.88
N GLU A 731 9.22 -16.20 21.50
CA GLU A 731 8.32 -17.34 21.33
C GLU A 731 7.85 -17.51 19.88
N GLY A 732 7.44 -16.42 19.22
CA GLY A 732 7.09 -16.42 17.81
C GLY A 732 8.23 -16.93 16.92
N PHE A 733 9.45 -16.44 17.16
CA PHE A 733 10.65 -16.91 16.47
C PHE A 733 10.90 -18.41 16.69
N ARG A 734 10.77 -18.90 17.93
CA ARG A 734 11.00 -20.31 18.29
C ARG A 734 10.00 -21.26 17.64
N ARG A 735 8.79 -20.79 17.31
CA ARG A 735 7.77 -21.59 16.64
C ARG A 735 8.04 -21.80 15.14
N GLY A 736 8.88 -20.96 14.53
CA GLY A 736 9.33 -21.12 13.15
C GLY A 736 8.92 -19.96 12.24
N VAL A 737 8.89 -20.24 10.94
CA VAL A 737 8.61 -19.21 9.91
C VAL A 737 7.12 -18.83 9.89
N PRO A 738 6.79 -17.53 10.00
CA PRO A 738 5.41 -17.05 9.90
C PRO A 738 4.69 -17.37 8.60
N VAL A 739 3.38 -17.61 8.71
CA VAL A 739 2.50 -17.89 7.57
C VAL A 739 2.17 -16.61 6.81
N PHE A 740 1.97 -15.51 7.52
CA PHE A 740 1.72 -14.21 6.90
C PHE A 740 3.03 -13.43 6.79
N SER A 741 3.27 -12.85 5.62
CA SER A 741 4.46 -12.04 5.37
C SER A 741 4.53 -10.81 6.30
N LEU A 742 3.37 -10.26 6.69
CA LEU A 742 3.29 -9.15 7.64
C LEU A 742 3.82 -9.54 9.02
N SER A 743 3.55 -10.77 9.45
CA SER A 743 4.11 -11.31 10.70
C SER A 743 5.63 -11.45 10.61
N VAL A 744 6.18 -11.85 9.45
CA VAL A 744 7.65 -11.87 9.23
C VAL A 744 8.23 -10.47 9.44
N GLU A 745 7.61 -9.45 8.84
CA GLU A 745 8.04 -8.07 8.96
C GLU A 745 7.95 -7.56 10.41
N TRP A 746 6.83 -7.85 11.09
CA TRP A 746 6.61 -7.46 12.49
C TRP A 746 7.59 -8.14 13.44
N LEU A 747 7.95 -9.40 13.18
CA LEU A 747 8.95 -10.12 13.96
C LEU A 747 10.32 -9.46 13.84
N ALA A 748 10.80 -9.19 12.62
CA ALA A 748 12.11 -8.59 12.39
C ALA A 748 12.22 -7.20 13.07
N ARG A 749 11.24 -6.33 12.81
CA ARG A 749 11.21 -4.97 13.41
C ARG A 749 11.01 -5.00 14.91
N GLY A 750 10.13 -5.89 15.37
CA GLY A 750 9.86 -6.09 16.79
C GLY A 750 11.14 -6.42 17.54
N LEU A 751 11.90 -7.42 17.07
CA LEU A 751 13.17 -7.80 17.67
C LEU A 751 14.20 -6.66 17.63
N GLU A 752 14.29 -5.91 16.53
CA GLU A 752 15.22 -4.77 16.39
C GLU A 752 14.89 -3.59 17.30
N SER A 753 13.60 -3.36 17.58
CA SER A 753 13.15 -2.27 18.44
C SER A 753 13.44 -2.50 19.93
N LEU A 754 13.76 -3.73 20.33
CA LEU A 754 14.11 -4.05 21.71
C LEU A 754 15.49 -3.45 22.05
N PRO A 755 15.74 -2.94 23.27
CA PRO A 755 16.97 -2.24 23.62
C PRO A 755 18.13 -3.15 24.09
N ASP A 756 17.90 -4.45 24.24
CA ASP A 756 18.84 -5.38 24.85
C ASP A 756 19.96 -5.81 23.87
N GLU A 757 21.18 -5.97 24.37
CA GLU A 757 22.39 -6.34 23.61
C GLU A 757 22.87 -7.76 23.93
N ASP A 758 22.05 -8.57 24.60
CA ASP A 758 22.25 -10.02 24.72
C ASP A 758 22.57 -10.68 23.36
N GLY A 759 23.61 -11.53 23.35
CA GLY A 759 24.05 -12.28 22.18
C GLY A 759 22.98 -13.20 21.58
N GLU A 760 22.07 -13.78 22.39
CA GLU A 760 20.92 -14.53 21.85
C GLU A 760 20.02 -13.59 21.04
N LEU A 761 19.65 -12.44 21.61
CA LEU A 761 18.76 -11.49 20.94
C LEU A 761 19.37 -10.89 19.67
N LEU A 762 20.68 -10.61 19.67
CA LEU A 762 21.39 -10.18 18.46
C LEU A 762 21.27 -11.23 17.35
N ARG A 763 21.53 -12.51 17.65
CA ARG A 763 21.35 -13.60 16.70
C ARG A 763 19.91 -13.70 16.18
N LEU A 764 18.92 -13.54 17.05
CA LEU A 764 17.51 -13.56 16.67
C LEU A 764 17.16 -12.41 15.71
N ARG A 765 17.65 -11.19 16.00
CA ARG A 765 17.47 -10.02 15.12
C ARG A 765 18.05 -10.27 13.73
N GLU A 766 19.31 -10.66 13.67
CA GLU A 766 20.02 -10.93 12.41
C GLU A 766 19.29 -11.99 11.58
N THR A 767 18.86 -13.08 12.22
CA THR A 767 18.16 -14.18 11.54
C THR A 767 16.77 -13.76 11.06
N ALA A 768 15.98 -13.09 11.91
CA ALA A 768 14.64 -12.64 11.54
C ALA A 768 14.69 -11.60 10.41
N ARG A 769 15.65 -10.67 10.47
CA ARG A 769 15.91 -9.69 9.41
C ARG A 769 16.32 -10.38 8.11
N ALA A 770 17.23 -11.35 8.17
CA ALA A 770 17.65 -12.10 7.00
C ALA A 770 16.52 -12.87 6.31
N LEU A 771 15.54 -13.36 7.07
CA LEU A 771 14.32 -13.92 6.49
C LEU A 771 13.43 -12.85 5.89
N ALA A 772 13.14 -11.77 6.62
CA ALA A 772 12.32 -10.67 6.12
C ALA A 772 12.86 -10.14 4.79
N ASN A 773 14.19 -10.09 4.65
CA ASN A 773 14.87 -9.68 3.42
C ASN A 773 14.58 -10.59 2.21
N ARG A 774 14.21 -11.86 2.45
CA ARG A 774 13.90 -12.83 1.40
C ARG A 774 12.41 -13.00 1.15
N VAL A 775 11.56 -12.39 2.00
CA VAL A 775 10.11 -12.56 1.94
C VAL A 775 9.46 -11.45 1.12
N ASP A 776 8.57 -11.82 0.20
CA ASP A 776 7.76 -10.83 -0.51
C ASP A 776 6.72 -10.20 0.42
N SER A 777 7.01 -8.98 0.89
CA SER A 777 6.17 -8.24 1.83
C SER A 777 4.89 -7.64 1.20
N VAL A 778 4.70 -7.75 -0.12
CA VAL A 778 3.48 -7.25 -0.78
C VAL A 778 2.33 -8.24 -0.63
N HIS A 779 2.63 -9.53 -0.43
CA HIS A 779 1.63 -10.61 -0.46
C HIS A 779 1.07 -10.85 0.93
N ALA A 780 -0.14 -11.39 1.06
CA ALA A 780 -0.67 -11.78 2.36
C ALA A 780 0.18 -12.90 2.99
N PHE A 781 0.54 -13.90 2.19
CA PHE A 781 1.23 -15.12 2.65
C PHE A 781 2.72 -15.10 2.37
N THR A 782 3.48 -15.81 3.20
CA THR A 782 4.95 -15.89 3.13
C THR A 782 5.41 -16.69 1.91
N VAL A 783 6.20 -16.04 1.05
CA VAL A 783 7.00 -16.64 -0.01
C VAL A 783 8.45 -16.17 0.16
N ILE A 784 9.39 -17.11 0.32
CA ILE A 784 10.81 -16.88 0.58
C ILE A 784 11.60 -17.14 -0.69
N ARG A 785 12.46 -16.22 -1.09
CA ARG A 785 13.38 -16.39 -2.22
C ARG A 785 14.73 -16.92 -1.71
N VAL A 786 15.15 -18.10 -2.17
CA VAL A 786 16.35 -18.78 -1.63
C VAL A 786 17.62 -18.38 -2.38
N ASN A 787 17.54 -18.31 -3.72
CA ASN A 787 18.65 -17.90 -4.60
C ASN A 787 18.27 -16.58 -5.28
N ILE A 788 18.94 -15.48 -4.93
CA ILE A 788 18.86 -14.17 -5.60
C ILE A 788 20.27 -13.79 -6.05
#